data_AF-A0A9P6ACX5-F1
#
_entry.id   AF-A0A9P6ACX5-F1
#
_cell.length_a   1.000
_cell.length_b   1.000
_cell.length_c   1.000
_cell.angle_alpha   90.00
_cell.angle_beta   90.00
_cell.angle_gamma   90.00
#
_symmetry.space_group_name_H-M   'P 1'
#
loop_
_entity.id
_entity.type
_entity.pdbx_description
1 polymer ?
#
loop_
_entity_poly.entity_id
_entity_poly.type
_entity_poly.pdbx_seq_one_letter_code
_entity_poly.pdbx_strand_id
1 'polypeptide(L)'
;MPFTEDTSEDSGSEEGEAGIPRFPGRPMGRNALRLTLGNFVEGCARLMLIPEDETDEAAVLRNTYLARAVLEGITPSGNLMTIDFSSSILQNHEGIRLERDQDSLIAHSRNLPYECDLTIFVIPRECDSLQKPVHITASFNYRELSTIPNCAFAQFSAYHGLVRVAFPRLAAMDGAASEKFYDDILRPAFRDVFPPSAVEWMPTYSSEVFRTTYRNNRVVPGSRLWPSALVPALGRKIIEIADTFEWSKDLFFVHSMRGARLATVHNPSDPVDRQIALQDFMTPFDPQQLSPADEMWVDIGFNFHLPGVCLQPRTSQHADMVSRILGVTAEDARVLTRLQAGNRGAYHQDINAAFPQLSGFGVVPGDISPRIKYLQVYTTDKHVTAHLEKGHTAKWVEPQDVLFQSPDATKEDFFSQMIALCSQSACEGIDGKLRVEVRVPYADSDQALLHLTREFPANFCCAIPTRDWWYGKMVRYVGIRYCALRIIQASPRLQARESVLTLLVFLCYLANSLINRPKHGQHEHKLLRASLPITPNRLAAGLVDGRGGDPYSGDIDSDEDDLPQLPPSQDRHLRPYLDHGMFVSRPLKFTPNRLNAPRFDESEYRPGLDPRSLAYFFKMGHDQLIQKLGAIKLPVADAQHPTRQSRNNRTLRLLERDPDDNPAGDPLQFDLERLGFRIPEAPVDDEDDLHPEERIIPNPEEQHLDEYLLTLFRSMMAQLHRKIPTANNRQFDIENYHRPLISEDEVADESIYRKLDLGEVWETCQIRISALQDLWDSAFFHLVLKETSEFRRNPSTGRADTKHYSTCTYYTQFYALISRLRGPNHDTAVAIRREFKSRIDTFTWLPWATKEGIWSTGSYNGRNGKRIMLPPGRSDRLRAQNTTPCAPVIVVNPRFARNITWSGARILLDQSSDSPVSGSLESGNEQHHPPTPPRTLHTPLNYQRTGSLAEAMQPLVECLRASLIRCREELSVLETAAKATEAPHPIWNCGTSLDSVAHAVWEMERRVVFFTTQIMVCEGFMAQVVGNDGPVAPENE
;
A
#
# COMPACT_ATOMS: atom_id res chain seq x y z
N MET A 1 18.14 31.81 -21.93
CA MET A 1 17.34 31.35 -20.78
C MET A 1 16.02 32.13 -20.78
N PRO A 2 14.83 31.51 -20.64
CA PRO A 2 13.58 32.27 -20.48
C PRO A 2 13.06 32.32 -19.03
N PHE A 3 13.86 31.87 -18.05
CA PHE A 3 13.60 32.10 -16.61
C PHE A 3 14.34 33.33 -16.06
N THR A 4 15.04 34.06 -16.93
CA THR A 4 15.64 35.37 -16.65
C THR A 4 14.83 36.39 -17.44
N GLU A 5 14.20 37.34 -16.76
CA GLU A 5 13.70 38.55 -17.42
C GLU A 5 14.88 39.22 -18.14
N ASP A 6 14.67 39.57 -19.41
CA ASP A 6 15.54 40.47 -20.15
C ASP A 6 15.35 41.87 -19.56
N THR A 7 16.14 42.19 -18.53
CA THR A 7 16.33 43.58 -18.08
C THR A 7 17.75 43.97 -18.46
N SER A 8 17.87 44.76 -19.52
CA SER A 8 19.10 45.33 -20.03
C SER A 8 19.76 46.29 -19.02
N GLU A 9 21.08 46.09 -18.86
CA GLU A 9 22.15 47.07 -18.57
C GLU A 9 22.05 47.92 -17.29
N ASP A 10 22.87 47.60 -16.29
CA ASP A 10 23.98 48.50 -15.95
C ASP A 10 25.14 47.75 -15.25
N SER A 11 26.37 48.14 -15.61
CA SER A 11 27.62 47.43 -15.33
C SER A 11 28.22 47.77 -13.96
N GLY A 12 28.75 46.74 -13.27
CA GLY A 12 29.62 46.92 -12.10
C GLY A 12 30.26 45.60 -11.67
N SER A 13 31.51 45.39 -12.08
CA SER A 13 32.36 44.23 -11.77
C SER A 13 32.84 44.23 -10.33
N GLU A 14 32.69 43.11 -9.62
CA GLU A 14 33.61 42.69 -8.55
C GLU A 14 33.62 41.15 -8.45
N GLU A 15 34.82 40.59 -8.62
CA GLU A 15 35.11 39.16 -8.44
C GLU A 15 35.10 38.82 -6.94
N GLY A 16 34.20 37.92 -6.53
CA GLY A 16 34.12 37.38 -5.18
C GLY A 16 33.76 35.91 -5.22
N GLU A 17 34.53 35.10 -4.48
CA GLU A 17 34.51 33.64 -4.43
C GLU A 17 33.11 33.01 -4.30
N ALA A 18 32.91 31.90 -5.01
CA ALA A 18 31.69 31.11 -5.04
C ALA A 18 31.39 30.43 -3.68
N GLY A 19 30.80 31.18 -2.76
CA GLY A 19 30.14 30.65 -1.57
C GLY A 19 28.70 30.24 -1.88
N ILE A 20 28.31 29.03 -1.45
CA ILE A 20 26.91 28.57 -1.44
C ILE A 20 26.05 29.64 -0.76
N PRO A 21 24.96 30.16 -1.39
CA PRO A 21 24.21 31.26 -0.81
C PRO A 21 23.51 30.83 0.49
N ARG A 22 23.87 31.48 1.60
CA ARG A 22 23.08 31.41 2.83
C ARG A 22 21.76 32.14 2.62
N PHE A 23 20.64 31.45 2.86
CA PHE A 23 19.28 31.99 2.71
C PHE A 23 18.96 32.98 3.86
N PRO A 24 18.69 34.27 3.58
CA PRO A 24 18.10 35.17 4.56
C PRO A 24 16.56 35.09 4.51
N GLY A 25 15.92 35.36 5.66
CA GLY A 25 14.47 35.33 5.85
C GLY A 25 13.65 36.11 4.82
N ARG A 26 12.44 35.62 4.56
CA ARG A 26 11.51 36.03 3.49
C ARG A 26 11.35 37.56 3.34
N PRO A 27 11.69 38.15 2.18
CA PRO A 27 11.11 39.41 1.74
C PRO A 27 9.77 39.14 1.04
N MET A 28 8.70 39.85 1.44
CA MET A 28 7.34 39.75 0.86
C MET A 28 7.21 40.32 -0.58
N GLY A 29 8.25 40.25 -1.41
CA GLY A 29 8.31 40.91 -2.72
C GLY A 29 8.58 40.00 -3.92
N ARG A 30 8.45 38.67 -3.81
CA ARG A 30 8.73 37.79 -4.95
C ARG A 30 7.60 37.86 -5.99
N ASN A 31 7.95 38.23 -7.23
CA ASN A 31 7.06 38.17 -8.39
C ASN A 31 6.57 36.72 -8.57
N ALA A 32 5.26 36.50 -8.47
CA ALA A 32 4.65 35.21 -8.76
C ALA A 32 4.64 34.99 -10.28
N LEU A 33 5.33 33.95 -10.74
CA LEU A 33 5.38 33.57 -12.15
C LEU A 33 4.09 32.85 -12.50
N ARG A 34 3.24 33.46 -13.33
CA ARG A 34 2.06 32.80 -13.88
C ARG A 34 2.45 31.96 -15.10
N LEU A 35 2.14 30.67 -15.04
CA LEU A 35 2.50 29.67 -16.05
C LEU A 35 1.25 28.99 -16.59
N THR A 36 1.24 28.68 -17.88
CA THR A 36 0.35 27.65 -18.42
C THR A 36 0.82 26.27 -17.96
N LEU A 37 -0.04 25.25 -18.05
CA LEU A 37 0.38 23.88 -17.75
C LEU A 37 1.53 23.41 -18.67
N GLY A 38 1.48 23.77 -19.95
CA GLY A 38 2.55 23.48 -20.91
C GLY A 38 3.90 24.09 -20.51
N ASN A 39 3.93 25.37 -20.12
CA ASN A 39 5.15 26.04 -19.69
C ASN A 39 5.71 25.41 -18.40
N PHE A 40 4.83 24.98 -17.49
CA PHE A 40 5.24 24.25 -16.29
C PHE A 40 5.86 22.90 -16.64
N VAL A 41 5.22 22.11 -17.51
CA VAL A 41 5.75 20.82 -17.99
C VAL A 41 7.10 21.00 -18.66
N GLU A 42 7.24 21.99 -19.54
CA GLU A 42 8.50 22.27 -20.23
C GLU A 42 9.61 22.67 -19.25
N GLY A 43 9.30 23.52 -18.26
CA GLY A 43 10.22 23.89 -17.19
C GLY A 43 10.71 22.68 -16.39
N CYS A 44 9.80 21.78 -16.00
CA CYS A 44 10.14 20.53 -15.32
C CYS A 44 10.93 19.57 -16.22
N ALA A 45 10.60 19.46 -17.51
CA ALA A 45 11.31 18.62 -18.46
C ALA A 45 12.77 19.06 -18.64
N ARG A 46 13.02 20.37 -18.71
CA ARG A 46 14.38 20.92 -18.75
C ARG A 46 15.18 20.59 -17.49
N LEU A 47 14.53 20.55 -16.32
CA LEU A 47 15.16 20.06 -15.09
C LEU A 47 15.48 18.57 -15.17
N MET A 48 14.70 17.75 -15.87
CA MET A 48 14.97 16.31 -16.00
C MET A 48 16.06 15.98 -17.03
N LEU A 49 16.24 16.81 -18.06
CA LEU A 49 17.16 16.58 -19.20
C LEU A 49 18.63 17.00 -18.94
N ILE A 50 18.97 17.45 -17.74
CA ILE A 50 20.37 17.77 -17.40
C ILE A 50 21.18 16.45 -17.42
N PRO A 51 22.28 16.36 -18.21
CA PRO A 51 22.98 15.10 -18.53
C PRO A 51 23.34 14.22 -17.32
N GLU A 52 23.33 12.90 -17.52
CA GLU A 52 23.71 11.90 -16.50
C GLU A 52 25.22 11.84 -16.22
N ASP A 53 26.05 12.51 -17.03
CA ASP A 53 27.51 12.58 -16.85
C ASP A 53 27.92 13.47 -15.66
N GLU A 54 26.96 14.11 -14.99
CA GLU A 54 27.23 14.94 -13.82
C GLU A 54 27.42 14.11 -12.55
N THR A 55 28.16 14.68 -11.60
CA THR A 55 28.38 14.06 -10.31
C THR A 55 27.05 13.68 -9.67
N ASP A 56 27.16 12.65 -8.86
CA ASP A 56 26.11 12.00 -8.12
C ASP A 56 25.44 12.99 -7.09
N GLU A 57 26.04 14.17 -6.86
CA GLU A 57 25.47 15.34 -6.16
C GLU A 57 24.55 16.21 -7.04
N ALA A 58 24.92 16.44 -8.30
CA ALA A 58 24.13 17.23 -9.23
C ALA A 58 22.77 16.57 -9.52
N ALA A 59 22.75 15.24 -9.63
CA ALA A 59 21.51 14.48 -9.74
C ALA A 59 20.59 14.67 -8.52
N VAL A 60 21.14 14.71 -7.30
CA VAL A 60 20.39 14.97 -6.06
C VAL A 60 19.84 16.40 -6.07
N LEU A 61 20.65 17.38 -6.46
CA LEU A 61 20.25 18.77 -6.53
C LEU A 61 19.14 18.99 -7.55
N ARG A 62 19.27 18.40 -8.75
CA ARG A 62 18.28 18.40 -9.83
C ARG A 62 16.94 17.84 -9.39
N ASN A 63 16.95 16.64 -8.79
CA ASN A 63 15.73 16.00 -8.31
C ASN A 63 15.09 16.78 -7.14
N THR A 64 15.91 17.43 -6.32
CA THR A 64 15.45 18.32 -5.26
C THR A 64 14.75 19.55 -5.83
N TYR A 65 15.33 20.22 -6.84
CA TYR A 65 14.67 21.33 -7.52
C TYR A 65 13.36 20.92 -8.20
N LEU A 66 13.34 19.75 -8.84
CA LEU A 66 12.12 19.20 -9.43
C LEU A 66 11.06 18.95 -8.35
N ALA A 67 11.42 18.32 -7.24
CA ALA A 67 10.51 18.06 -6.13
C ALA A 67 9.94 19.37 -5.55
N ARG A 68 10.77 20.40 -5.35
CA ARG A 68 10.31 21.73 -4.91
C ARG A 68 9.40 22.40 -5.94
N ALA A 69 9.71 22.28 -7.23
CA ALA A 69 8.86 22.81 -8.29
C ALA A 69 7.46 22.20 -8.27
N VAL A 70 7.36 20.87 -8.13
CA VAL A 70 6.06 20.16 -8.23
C VAL A 70 5.31 20.00 -6.91
N LEU A 71 6.01 20.08 -5.77
CA LEU A 71 5.44 19.97 -4.43
C LEU A 71 5.27 21.33 -3.76
N GLU A 72 6.25 22.23 -3.81
CA GLU A 72 6.16 23.55 -3.16
C GLU A 72 5.69 24.66 -4.12
N GLY A 73 5.71 24.42 -5.43
CA GLY A 73 5.42 25.45 -6.43
C GLY A 73 6.50 26.53 -6.49
N ILE A 74 7.77 26.16 -6.28
CA ILE A 74 8.92 27.09 -6.26
C ILE A 74 9.89 26.77 -7.40
N THR A 75 10.27 27.77 -8.20
CA THR A 75 11.30 27.63 -9.25
C THR A 75 12.70 27.41 -8.64
N PRO A 76 13.71 26.96 -9.42
CA PRO A 76 15.10 26.93 -8.95
C PRO A 76 15.61 28.30 -8.46
N SER A 77 15.13 29.40 -9.05
CA SER A 77 15.44 30.78 -8.63
C SER A 77 14.69 31.24 -7.36
N GLY A 78 13.82 30.40 -6.80
CA GLY A 78 13.04 30.71 -5.60
C GLY A 78 11.72 31.46 -5.87
N ASN A 79 11.35 31.70 -7.13
CA ASN A 79 10.10 32.38 -7.47
C ASN A 79 8.90 31.44 -7.25
N LEU A 80 7.78 31.99 -6.77
CA LEU A 80 6.53 31.23 -6.64
C LEU A 80 5.93 31.04 -8.04
N MET A 81 5.50 29.83 -8.36
CA MET A 81 4.83 29.48 -9.60
C MET A 81 3.32 29.36 -9.39
N THR A 82 2.53 29.93 -10.27
CA THR A 82 1.08 29.78 -10.29
C THR A 82 0.63 29.21 -11.63
N ILE A 83 -0.06 28.08 -11.63
CA ILE A 83 -0.68 27.55 -12.85
C ILE A 83 -1.98 28.30 -13.12
N ASP A 84 -2.08 28.88 -14.32
CA ASP A 84 -3.26 29.58 -14.80
C ASP A 84 -3.85 28.86 -16.03
N PHE A 85 -5.13 28.49 -15.91
CA PHE A 85 -5.88 27.84 -17.00
C PHE A 85 -6.71 28.83 -17.82
N SER A 86 -6.62 30.14 -17.56
CA SER A 86 -7.35 31.18 -18.29
C SER A 86 -7.09 31.13 -19.80
N SER A 87 -5.85 30.87 -20.20
CA SER A 87 -5.45 30.68 -21.60
C SER A 87 -5.94 29.37 -22.23
N SER A 88 -6.32 28.38 -21.41
CA SER A 88 -6.84 27.09 -21.86
C SER A 88 -8.37 27.05 -21.91
N ILE A 89 -9.06 28.17 -21.64
CA ILE A 89 -10.53 28.23 -21.78
C ILE A 89 -10.90 27.90 -23.23
N LEU A 90 -11.81 26.96 -23.41
CA LEU A 90 -12.22 26.48 -24.73
C LEU A 90 -12.96 27.58 -25.50
N GLN A 91 -12.35 28.11 -26.57
CA GLN A 91 -12.94 29.18 -27.38
C GLN A 91 -13.71 28.67 -28.60
N ASN A 92 -13.27 27.57 -29.21
CA ASN A 92 -13.89 26.98 -30.40
C ASN A 92 -14.53 25.63 -30.06
N HIS A 93 -15.78 25.44 -30.50
CA HIS A 93 -16.53 24.18 -30.33
C HIS A 93 -16.57 23.32 -31.61
N GLU A 94 -15.95 23.77 -32.69
CA GLU A 94 -15.76 22.97 -33.90
C GLU A 94 -14.93 21.71 -33.58
N GLY A 95 -15.31 20.59 -34.17
CA GLY A 95 -14.65 19.30 -33.94
C GLY A 95 -15.11 18.53 -32.70
N ILE A 96 -15.91 19.12 -31.81
CA ILE A 96 -16.49 18.40 -30.66
C ILE A 96 -17.47 17.33 -31.14
N ARG A 97 -17.14 16.07 -30.83
CA ARG A 97 -17.98 14.89 -31.03
C ARG A 97 -18.89 14.69 -29.82
N LEU A 98 -20.14 14.35 -30.09
CA LEU A 98 -21.15 14.10 -29.07
C LEU A 98 -21.50 12.61 -29.11
N GLU A 99 -21.46 11.97 -27.95
CA GLU A 99 -21.82 10.56 -27.77
C GLU A 99 -22.77 10.47 -26.59
N ARG A 100 -23.79 9.61 -26.68
CA ARG A 100 -24.72 9.36 -25.57
C ARG A 100 -24.82 7.87 -25.32
N ASP A 101 -25.03 7.47 -24.08
CA ASP A 101 -25.10 6.08 -23.67
C ASP A 101 -26.06 5.84 -22.50
N GLN A 102 -26.52 4.59 -22.39
CA GLN A 102 -27.25 4.08 -21.24
C GLN A 102 -26.21 3.41 -20.32
N ASP A 103 -25.80 4.08 -19.25
CA ASP A 103 -24.65 3.65 -18.45
C ASP A 103 -25.03 2.52 -17.47
N SER A 104 -26.09 2.78 -16.72
CA SER A 104 -26.49 1.97 -15.58
C SER A 104 -28.00 2.05 -15.34
N LEU A 105 -28.56 1.01 -14.77
CA LEU A 105 -29.98 0.95 -14.39
C LEU A 105 -30.07 0.50 -12.94
N ILE A 106 -31.02 1.08 -12.23
CA ILE A 106 -31.45 0.61 -10.92
C ILE A 106 -32.97 0.66 -10.84
N ALA A 107 -33.56 -0.47 -10.47
CA ALA A 107 -35.00 -0.60 -10.27
C ALA A 107 -35.28 -1.35 -8.99
N HIS A 108 -36.50 -1.24 -8.50
CA HIS A 108 -36.99 -2.14 -7.46
C HIS A 108 -38.39 -2.62 -7.81
N SER A 109 -38.68 -3.89 -7.51
CA SER A 109 -40.00 -4.46 -7.74
C SER A 109 -40.32 -5.60 -6.78
N ARG A 110 -41.59 -6.00 -6.70
CA ARG A 110 -42.02 -7.24 -6.02
C ARG A 110 -42.07 -8.45 -6.96
N ASN A 111 -41.43 -8.39 -8.13
CA ASN A 111 -41.38 -9.49 -9.08
C ASN A 111 -39.95 -9.68 -9.63
N LEU A 112 -39.75 -10.72 -10.44
CA LEU A 112 -38.54 -10.92 -11.23
C LEU A 112 -38.87 -10.75 -12.71
N PRO A 113 -38.81 -9.51 -13.24
CA PRO A 113 -39.30 -9.14 -14.57
C PRO A 113 -38.24 -9.45 -15.64
N TYR A 114 -37.80 -10.71 -15.75
CA TYR A 114 -36.71 -11.10 -16.65
C TYR A 114 -37.18 -12.07 -17.73
N GLU A 115 -36.68 -11.86 -18.96
CA GLU A 115 -36.82 -12.79 -20.09
C GLU A 115 -35.55 -13.64 -20.30
N CYS A 116 -34.52 -13.44 -19.48
CA CYS A 116 -33.26 -14.17 -19.55
C CYS A 116 -33.06 -15.09 -18.33
N ASP A 117 -32.14 -16.05 -18.48
CA ASP A 117 -31.77 -16.96 -17.41
C ASP A 117 -31.09 -16.20 -16.26
N LEU A 118 -31.35 -16.63 -15.03
CA LEU A 118 -30.72 -16.08 -13.84
C LEU A 118 -29.66 -17.02 -13.29
N THR A 119 -28.48 -16.51 -12.99
CA THR A 119 -27.49 -17.23 -12.18
C THR A 119 -27.75 -16.94 -10.71
N ILE A 120 -28.33 -17.88 -9.99
CA ILE A 120 -28.67 -17.75 -8.57
C ILE A 120 -27.47 -18.14 -7.70
N PHE A 121 -27.14 -17.29 -6.73
CA PHE A 121 -26.16 -17.56 -5.68
C PHE A 121 -26.85 -18.28 -4.53
N VAL A 122 -26.40 -19.51 -4.24
CA VAL A 122 -26.98 -20.33 -3.16
C VAL A 122 -26.68 -19.71 -1.79
N ILE A 123 -25.45 -19.19 -1.65
CA ILE A 123 -25.02 -18.36 -0.53
C ILE A 123 -24.98 -16.92 -1.03
N PRO A 124 -25.83 -16.02 -0.52
CA PRO A 124 -25.83 -14.63 -0.95
C PRO A 124 -24.46 -13.97 -0.78
N ARG A 125 -24.05 -13.16 -1.75
CA ARG A 125 -22.75 -12.47 -1.71
C ARG A 125 -22.88 -11.16 -0.96
N GLU A 126 -22.45 -11.12 0.30
CA GLU A 126 -22.46 -9.89 1.12
C GLU A 126 -21.62 -8.75 0.50
N CYS A 127 -20.53 -9.10 -0.19
CA CYS A 127 -19.69 -8.11 -0.88
C CYS A 127 -20.40 -7.37 -2.01
N ASP A 128 -21.50 -7.92 -2.52
CA ASP A 128 -22.32 -7.32 -3.57
C ASP A 128 -23.58 -6.62 -3.04
N SER A 129 -23.80 -6.63 -1.72
CA SER A 129 -24.87 -5.86 -1.10
C SER A 129 -24.75 -4.37 -1.42
N LEU A 130 -25.89 -3.71 -1.52
CA LEU A 130 -25.95 -2.28 -1.79
C LEU A 130 -25.57 -1.50 -0.53
N GLN A 131 -24.30 -1.14 -0.40
CA GLN A 131 -23.76 -0.42 0.76
C GLN A 131 -23.66 1.10 0.56
N LYS A 132 -23.57 1.55 -0.70
CA LYS A 132 -23.43 2.97 -1.03
C LYS A 132 -24.80 3.56 -1.38
N PRO A 133 -25.10 4.81 -0.94
CA PRO A 133 -26.29 5.53 -1.35
C PRO A 133 -26.45 5.55 -2.88
N VAL A 134 -27.67 5.37 -3.34
CA VAL A 134 -28.07 5.41 -4.75
C VAL A 134 -29.05 6.55 -5.02
N HIS A 135 -29.30 7.41 -4.03
CA HIS A 135 -30.21 8.55 -4.10
C HIS A 135 -31.62 8.15 -4.56
N ILE A 136 -32.05 6.95 -4.18
CA ILE A 136 -33.38 6.40 -4.45
C ILE A 136 -33.99 5.95 -3.14
N THR A 137 -35.12 6.55 -2.84
CA THR A 137 -35.96 6.22 -1.70
C THR A 137 -37.04 5.24 -2.14
N ALA A 138 -37.12 4.07 -1.49
CA ALA A 138 -38.16 3.09 -1.78
C ALA A 138 -39.54 3.64 -1.42
N SER A 139 -40.47 3.61 -2.37
CA SER A 139 -41.79 4.25 -2.28
C SER A 139 -42.64 3.76 -1.10
N PHE A 140 -42.49 2.51 -0.68
CA PHE A 140 -43.30 1.87 0.37
C PHE A 140 -42.73 1.99 1.79
N ASN A 141 -41.45 2.39 1.96
CA ASN A 141 -40.81 2.53 3.27
C ASN A 141 -40.21 3.93 3.51
N TYR A 142 -40.21 4.80 2.50
CA TYR A 142 -39.59 6.13 2.56
C TYR A 142 -38.13 6.11 3.05
N ARG A 143 -37.44 5.00 2.80
CA ARG A 143 -36.03 4.79 3.16
C ARG A 143 -35.17 4.69 1.92
N GLU A 144 -33.96 5.24 2.00
CA GLU A 144 -32.92 5.08 0.99
C GLU A 144 -32.56 3.60 0.80
N LEU A 145 -32.56 3.10 -0.44
CA LEU A 145 -32.41 1.68 -0.76
C LEU A 145 -31.16 1.05 -0.13
N SER A 146 -30.03 1.77 -0.09
CA SER A 146 -28.78 1.26 0.48
C SER A 146 -28.80 1.10 2.00
N THR A 147 -29.78 1.71 2.68
CA THR A 147 -29.94 1.61 4.14
C THR A 147 -30.83 0.44 4.55
N ILE A 148 -31.54 -0.17 3.59
CA ILE A 148 -32.37 -1.35 3.83
C ILE A 148 -31.46 -2.58 3.77
N PRO A 149 -31.49 -3.46 4.79
CA PRO A 149 -30.73 -4.71 4.74
C PRO A 149 -31.02 -5.49 3.47
N ASN A 150 -29.96 -5.85 2.75
CA ASN A 150 -30.08 -6.52 1.47
C ASN A 150 -28.89 -7.44 1.19
N CYS A 151 -29.10 -8.42 0.32
CA CYS A 151 -28.06 -9.33 -0.16
C CYS A 151 -28.23 -9.64 -1.64
N ALA A 152 -27.12 -9.80 -2.37
CA ALA A 152 -27.16 -10.23 -3.77
C ALA A 152 -27.45 -11.73 -3.84
N PHE A 153 -28.57 -12.10 -4.48
CA PHE A 153 -29.01 -13.50 -4.59
C PHE A 153 -28.99 -14.03 -6.02
N ALA A 154 -28.97 -13.16 -7.03
CA ALA A 154 -28.85 -13.59 -8.42
C ALA A 154 -28.08 -12.59 -9.28
N GLN A 155 -27.61 -13.08 -10.42
CA GLN A 155 -27.01 -12.31 -11.50
C GLN A 155 -27.75 -12.58 -12.81
N PHE A 156 -27.89 -11.55 -13.64
CA PHE A 156 -28.50 -11.61 -14.96
C PHE A 156 -27.62 -10.89 -15.98
N SER A 157 -27.73 -11.25 -17.25
CA SER A 157 -27.04 -10.60 -18.37
C SER A 157 -25.49 -10.67 -18.30
N ALA A 158 -24.86 -10.35 -19.43
CA ALA A 158 -23.42 -10.14 -19.54
C ALA A 158 -22.98 -8.81 -18.89
N TYR A 159 -23.88 -7.83 -18.72
CA TYR A 159 -23.59 -6.49 -18.18
C TYR A 159 -23.57 -6.45 -16.64
N HIS A 160 -22.92 -7.42 -15.99
CA HIS A 160 -22.83 -7.51 -14.53
C HIS A 160 -24.17 -7.23 -13.79
N GLY A 161 -25.28 -7.69 -14.36
CA GLY A 161 -26.60 -7.46 -13.79
C GLY A 161 -26.74 -8.20 -12.47
N LEU A 162 -27.23 -7.53 -11.44
CA LEU A 162 -27.39 -8.10 -10.10
C LEU A 162 -28.82 -7.91 -9.62
N VAL A 163 -29.37 -8.99 -9.05
CA VAL A 163 -30.62 -8.98 -8.31
C VAL A 163 -30.31 -9.14 -6.84
N ARG A 164 -30.76 -8.19 -6.04
CA ARG A 164 -30.68 -8.23 -4.59
C ARG A 164 -32.06 -8.46 -4.01
N VAL A 165 -32.09 -9.14 -2.87
CA VAL A 165 -33.27 -9.19 -2.01
C VAL A 165 -33.09 -8.17 -0.91
N ALA A 166 -34.10 -7.33 -0.69
CA ALA A 166 -34.11 -6.34 0.36
C ALA A 166 -35.21 -6.64 1.39
N PHE A 167 -34.89 -6.45 2.67
CA PHE A 167 -35.71 -6.85 3.81
C PHE A 167 -36.07 -5.63 4.68
N PRO A 168 -37.22 -4.96 4.41
CA PRO A 168 -37.61 -3.72 5.10
C PRO A 168 -37.71 -3.81 6.62
N ARG A 169 -38.08 -5.00 7.13
CA ARG A 169 -38.35 -5.26 8.56
C ARG A 169 -37.13 -5.78 9.32
N LEU A 170 -36.01 -5.99 8.65
CA LEU A 170 -34.75 -6.32 9.31
C LEU A 170 -33.99 -5.05 9.73
N ALA A 171 -33.26 -5.16 10.84
CA ALA A 171 -32.35 -4.11 11.28
C ALA A 171 -31.01 -4.17 10.51
N ALA A 172 -30.49 -5.38 10.28
CA ALA A 172 -29.25 -5.65 9.57
C ALA A 172 -29.33 -7.01 8.85
N MET A 173 -28.48 -7.19 7.84
CA MET A 173 -28.29 -8.48 7.17
C MET A 173 -27.06 -9.14 7.77
N ASP A 174 -27.24 -10.27 8.46
CA ASP A 174 -26.16 -11.06 9.05
C ASP A 174 -26.22 -12.53 8.58
N GLY A 175 -25.31 -13.36 9.11
CA GLY A 175 -25.26 -14.78 8.76
C GLY A 175 -26.55 -15.54 9.14
N ALA A 176 -27.21 -15.16 10.23
CA ALA A 176 -28.46 -15.78 10.68
C ALA A 176 -29.64 -15.40 9.77
N ALA A 177 -29.69 -14.16 9.29
CA ALA A 177 -30.67 -13.71 8.30
C ALA A 177 -30.47 -14.43 6.95
N SER A 178 -29.21 -14.64 6.54
CA SER A 178 -28.88 -15.37 5.31
C SER A 178 -29.29 -16.84 5.37
N GLU A 179 -29.06 -17.48 6.51
CA GLU A 179 -29.50 -18.86 6.78
C GLU A 179 -31.03 -18.98 6.70
N LYS A 180 -31.77 -18.10 7.40
CA LYS A 180 -33.24 -18.07 7.35
C LYS A 180 -33.77 -17.82 5.94
N PHE A 181 -33.17 -16.88 5.20
CA PHE A 181 -33.61 -16.63 3.82
C PHE A 181 -33.46 -17.87 2.94
N TYR A 182 -32.35 -18.61 3.07
CA TYR A 182 -32.15 -19.84 2.30
C TYR A 182 -33.12 -20.96 2.72
N ASP A 183 -33.17 -21.27 4.02
CA ASP A 183 -33.90 -22.41 4.56
C ASP A 183 -35.42 -22.22 4.56
N ASP A 184 -35.90 -21.02 4.92
CA ASP A 184 -37.33 -20.74 5.11
C ASP A 184 -38.02 -20.26 3.83
N ILE A 185 -37.29 -19.61 2.90
CA ILE A 185 -37.88 -18.94 1.74
C ILE A 185 -37.37 -19.51 0.42
N LEU A 186 -36.07 -19.40 0.16
CA LEU A 186 -35.51 -19.65 -1.17
C LEU A 186 -35.61 -21.14 -1.57
N ARG A 187 -35.18 -22.04 -0.69
CA ARG A 187 -35.23 -23.49 -0.96
C ARG A 187 -36.67 -24.02 -1.07
N PRO A 188 -37.60 -23.66 -0.17
CA PRO A 188 -39.02 -24.00 -0.35
C PRO A 188 -39.59 -23.47 -1.67
N ALA A 189 -39.23 -22.26 -2.10
CA ALA A 189 -39.67 -21.72 -3.39
C ALA A 189 -39.18 -22.56 -4.57
N PHE A 190 -37.92 -23.03 -4.57
CA PHE A 190 -37.42 -23.93 -5.62
C PHE A 190 -38.15 -25.25 -5.68
N ARG A 191 -38.42 -25.85 -4.52
CA ARG A 191 -39.16 -27.12 -4.43
C ARG A 191 -40.56 -27.01 -5.01
N ASP A 192 -41.20 -25.87 -4.81
CA ASP A 192 -42.57 -25.67 -5.27
C ASP A 192 -42.63 -25.32 -6.77
N VAL A 193 -41.70 -24.50 -7.27
CA VAL A 193 -41.69 -24.05 -8.68
C VAL A 193 -41.12 -25.10 -9.62
N PHE A 194 -40.05 -25.79 -9.23
CA PHE A 194 -39.43 -26.83 -10.05
C PHE A 194 -38.93 -28.01 -9.19
N PRO A 195 -39.85 -28.86 -8.69
CA PRO A 195 -39.53 -29.95 -7.78
C PRO A 195 -38.37 -30.86 -8.23
N PRO A 196 -38.20 -31.21 -9.52
CA PRO A 196 -37.07 -32.02 -9.97
C PRO A 196 -35.71 -31.39 -9.67
N SER A 197 -35.58 -30.07 -9.81
CA SER A 197 -34.31 -29.38 -9.52
C SER A 197 -34.00 -29.32 -8.03
N ALA A 198 -35.01 -29.38 -7.16
CA ALA A 198 -34.84 -29.21 -5.72
C ALA A 198 -33.92 -30.27 -5.08
N VAL A 199 -33.79 -31.44 -5.72
CA VAL A 199 -32.86 -32.50 -5.32
C VAL A 199 -31.40 -32.06 -5.46
N GLU A 200 -31.13 -31.16 -6.40
CA GLU A 200 -29.77 -30.69 -6.62
C GLU A 200 -29.36 -29.68 -5.54
N TRP A 201 -30.31 -29.00 -4.88
CA TRP A 201 -30.04 -27.98 -3.86
C TRP A 201 -29.80 -28.60 -2.48
N MET A 202 -28.83 -28.06 -1.73
CA MET A 202 -28.49 -28.61 -0.42
C MET A 202 -29.65 -28.49 0.56
N PRO A 203 -29.83 -29.45 1.49
CA PRO A 203 -30.97 -29.45 2.41
C PRO A 203 -31.06 -28.23 3.32
N THR A 204 -29.90 -27.69 3.74
CA THR A 204 -29.78 -26.55 4.64
C THR A 204 -28.69 -25.58 4.17
N TYR A 205 -28.76 -24.32 4.61
CA TYR A 205 -27.73 -23.32 4.37
C TYR A 205 -26.36 -23.79 4.87
N SER A 206 -26.31 -24.33 6.10
CA SER A 206 -25.10 -24.88 6.70
C SER A 206 -24.45 -26.01 5.88
N SER A 207 -25.27 -26.84 5.22
CA SER A 207 -24.78 -27.89 4.31
C SER A 207 -24.14 -27.30 3.05
N GLU A 208 -24.71 -26.22 2.51
CA GLU A 208 -24.11 -25.52 1.37
C GLU A 208 -22.81 -24.81 1.76
N VAL A 209 -22.76 -24.14 2.92
CA VAL A 209 -21.53 -23.53 3.44
C VAL A 209 -20.44 -24.59 3.61
N PHE A 210 -20.77 -25.73 4.22
CA PHE A 210 -19.82 -26.85 4.36
C PHE A 210 -19.28 -27.31 3.00
N ARG A 211 -20.17 -27.51 2.02
CA ARG A 211 -19.80 -27.95 0.65
C ARG A 211 -18.91 -26.96 -0.08
N THR A 212 -19.13 -25.66 0.13
CA THR A 212 -18.47 -24.56 -0.59
C THR A 212 -17.22 -24.02 0.11
N THR A 213 -16.94 -24.48 1.33
CA THR A 213 -15.76 -24.09 2.10
C THR A 213 -14.54 -24.92 1.70
N TYR A 214 -13.51 -24.26 1.18
CA TYR A 214 -12.22 -24.90 0.89
C TYR A 214 -11.46 -25.23 2.18
N ARG A 215 -10.43 -26.09 2.07
CA ARG A 215 -9.54 -26.47 3.19
C ARG A 215 -8.86 -25.28 3.89
N ASN A 216 -8.77 -24.12 3.23
CA ASN A 216 -8.22 -22.89 3.79
C ASN A 216 -9.29 -21.98 4.46
N ASN A 217 -10.49 -22.50 4.74
CA ASN A 217 -11.64 -21.78 5.28
C ASN A 217 -12.18 -20.65 4.38
N ARG A 218 -11.81 -20.62 3.09
CA ARG A 218 -12.43 -19.70 2.13
C ARG A 218 -13.74 -20.30 1.61
N VAL A 219 -14.84 -19.59 1.82
CA VAL A 219 -16.13 -19.92 1.21
C VAL A 219 -16.16 -19.40 -0.22
N VAL A 220 -16.44 -20.27 -1.19
CA VAL A 220 -16.71 -19.85 -2.57
C VAL A 220 -18.16 -20.15 -2.90
N PRO A 221 -19.03 -19.11 -2.97
CA PRO A 221 -20.45 -19.29 -3.18
C PRO A 221 -20.74 -20.15 -4.41
N GLY A 222 -21.52 -21.22 -4.22
CA GLY A 222 -22.08 -21.96 -5.34
C GLY A 222 -23.02 -21.07 -6.14
N SER A 223 -23.05 -21.26 -7.46
CA SER A 223 -24.03 -20.62 -8.33
C SER A 223 -24.72 -21.66 -9.22
N ARG A 224 -25.98 -21.39 -9.59
CA ARG A 224 -26.80 -22.28 -10.42
C ARG A 224 -27.60 -21.47 -11.42
N LEU A 225 -27.69 -21.98 -12.64
CA LEU A 225 -28.50 -21.36 -13.68
C LEU A 225 -29.98 -21.72 -13.48
N TRP A 226 -30.85 -20.72 -13.54
CA TRP A 226 -32.30 -20.84 -13.45
C TRP A 226 -32.93 -20.42 -14.78
N PRO A 227 -33.73 -21.27 -15.44
CA PRO A 227 -34.30 -20.96 -16.75
C PRO A 227 -35.24 -19.76 -16.72
N SER A 228 -35.09 -18.86 -17.69
CA SER A 228 -35.93 -17.68 -17.95
C SER A 228 -37.44 -17.94 -17.80
N ALA A 229 -37.94 -19.02 -18.42
CA ALA A 229 -39.36 -19.40 -18.38
C ALA A 229 -39.91 -19.64 -16.96
N LEU A 230 -39.04 -19.92 -15.98
CA LEU A 230 -39.41 -20.19 -14.58
C LEU A 230 -39.10 -19.02 -13.64
N VAL A 231 -38.43 -17.97 -14.11
CA VAL A 231 -38.01 -16.82 -13.29
C VAL A 231 -39.21 -16.07 -12.69
N PRO A 232 -40.28 -15.72 -13.45
CA PRO A 232 -41.43 -15.03 -12.86
C PRO A 232 -42.17 -15.88 -11.81
N ALA A 233 -42.26 -17.20 -12.04
CA ALA A 233 -42.87 -18.11 -11.07
C ALA A 233 -42.06 -18.18 -9.77
N LEU A 234 -40.73 -18.21 -9.88
CA LEU A 234 -39.82 -18.16 -8.74
C LEU A 234 -39.99 -16.87 -7.93
N GLY A 235 -39.99 -15.71 -8.60
CA GLY A 235 -40.15 -14.41 -7.95
C GLY A 235 -41.43 -14.34 -7.12
N ARG A 236 -42.58 -14.70 -7.72
CA ARG A 236 -43.87 -14.75 -7.02
C ARG A 236 -43.85 -15.69 -5.82
N LYS A 237 -43.25 -16.87 -5.95
CA LYS A 237 -43.23 -17.85 -4.87
C LYS A 237 -42.35 -17.44 -3.70
N ILE A 238 -41.22 -16.78 -3.97
CA ILE A 238 -40.36 -16.17 -2.95
C ILE A 238 -41.16 -15.14 -2.15
N ILE A 239 -41.88 -14.23 -2.82
CA ILE A 239 -42.72 -13.23 -2.15
C ILE A 239 -43.84 -13.88 -1.32
N GLU A 240 -44.57 -14.85 -1.90
CA GLU A 240 -45.67 -15.55 -1.23
C GLU A 240 -45.20 -16.19 0.10
N ILE A 241 -44.05 -16.87 0.08
CA ILE A 241 -43.49 -17.50 1.28
C ILE A 241 -42.94 -16.45 2.25
N ALA A 242 -42.22 -15.43 1.74
CA ALA A 242 -41.67 -14.37 2.56
C ALA A 242 -42.74 -13.60 3.35
N ASP A 243 -43.91 -13.37 2.76
CA ASP A 243 -45.02 -12.67 3.42
C ASP A 243 -45.68 -13.50 4.55
N THR A 244 -45.35 -14.79 4.67
CA THR A 244 -45.78 -15.63 5.81
C THR A 244 -44.96 -15.42 7.08
N PHE A 245 -43.77 -14.81 6.97
CA PHE A 245 -42.89 -14.55 8.11
C PHE A 245 -42.79 -13.05 8.40
N GLU A 246 -42.95 -12.68 9.67
CA GLU A 246 -42.93 -11.27 10.09
C GLU A 246 -41.61 -10.55 9.77
N TRP A 247 -40.48 -11.25 9.81
CA TRP A 247 -39.15 -10.68 9.57
C TRP A 247 -38.86 -10.37 8.09
N SER A 248 -39.49 -11.11 7.18
CA SER A 248 -39.34 -10.96 5.71
C SER A 248 -40.56 -10.36 5.04
N LYS A 249 -41.59 -10.00 5.80
CA LYS A 249 -42.78 -9.37 5.25
C LYS A 249 -42.42 -8.06 4.55
N ASP A 250 -43.07 -7.84 3.40
CA ASP A 250 -42.80 -6.71 2.49
C ASP A 250 -41.43 -6.79 1.78
N LEU A 251 -40.79 -7.97 1.77
CA LEU A 251 -39.58 -8.23 0.98
C LEU A 251 -39.78 -7.88 -0.49
N PHE A 252 -38.75 -7.34 -1.11
CA PHE A 252 -38.76 -6.93 -2.52
C PHE A 252 -37.39 -7.13 -3.16
N PHE A 253 -37.35 -7.03 -4.49
CA PHE A 253 -36.14 -7.19 -5.28
C PHE A 253 -35.59 -5.82 -5.70
N VAL A 254 -34.27 -5.69 -5.65
CA VAL A 254 -33.54 -4.55 -6.24
C VAL A 254 -32.75 -5.06 -7.43
N HIS A 255 -33.04 -4.49 -8.59
CA HIS A 255 -32.43 -4.83 -9.87
C HIS A 255 -31.38 -3.77 -10.18
N SER A 256 -30.16 -4.17 -10.51
CA SER A 256 -29.15 -3.23 -11.00
C SER A 256 -28.41 -3.78 -12.19
N MET A 257 -28.13 -2.95 -13.18
CA MET A 257 -27.29 -3.27 -14.34
C MET A 257 -26.18 -2.24 -14.46
N ARG A 258 -24.94 -2.69 -14.72
CA ARG A 258 -23.74 -1.82 -14.75
C ARG A 258 -22.77 -2.27 -15.83
N GLY A 259 -22.05 -1.32 -16.44
CA GLY A 259 -21.06 -1.65 -17.47
C GLY A 259 -21.70 -1.92 -18.84
N ALA A 260 -22.91 -1.38 -19.07
CA ALA A 260 -23.56 -1.41 -20.37
C ALA A 260 -23.07 -0.28 -21.30
N ARG A 261 -22.36 0.73 -20.76
CA ARG A 261 -21.91 1.94 -21.47
C ARG A 261 -21.41 1.70 -22.89
N LEU A 262 -20.44 0.80 -23.09
CA LEU A 262 -19.85 0.60 -24.42
C LEU A 262 -20.80 -0.09 -25.41
N ALA A 263 -21.76 -0.85 -24.91
CA ALA A 263 -22.75 -1.55 -25.74
C ALA A 263 -23.92 -0.64 -26.16
N THR A 264 -24.08 0.51 -25.51
CA THR A 264 -25.23 1.40 -25.70
C THR A 264 -24.84 2.79 -26.21
N VAL A 265 -23.60 2.98 -26.67
CA VAL A 265 -23.15 4.23 -27.28
C VAL A 265 -23.90 4.48 -28.59
N HIS A 266 -24.52 5.64 -28.70
CA HIS A 266 -25.32 6.05 -29.87
C HIS A 266 -25.17 7.55 -30.14
N ASN A 267 -25.59 7.97 -31.33
CA ASN A 267 -25.67 9.38 -31.70
C ASN A 267 -26.85 10.06 -30.99
N PRO A 268 -26.62 11.08 -30.14
CA PRO A 268 -27.71 11.75 -29.44
C PRO A 268 -28.72 12.42 -30.38
N SER A 269 -28.31 12.81 -31.59
CA SER A 269 -29.17 13.52 -32.53
C SER A 269 -30.07 12.59 -33.35
N ASP A 270 -29.81 11.28 -33.37
CA ASP A 270 -30.58 10.31 -34.16
C ASP A 270 -31.61 9.59 -33.27
N PRO A 271 -32.93 9.87 -33.42
CA PRO A 271 -33.96 9.23 -32.62
C PRO A 271 -34.07 7.73 -32.79
N VAL A 272 -33.73 7.20 -33.96
CA VAL A 272 -33.82 5.76 -34.23
C VAL A 272 -32.69 5.04 -33.49
N ASP A 273 -31.48 5.56 -33.57
CA ASP A 273 -30.30 5.02 -32.87
C ASP A 273 -30.50 5.02 -31.34
N ARG A 274 -31.05 6.12 -30.79
CA ARG A 274 -31.42 6.18 -29.36
C ARG A 274 -32.42 5.10 -28.96
N GLN A 275 -33.45 4.90 -29.76
CA GLN A 275 -34.51 3.93 -29.48
C GLN A 275 -33.97 2.48 -29.54
N ILE A 276 -33.13 2.18 -30.52
CA ILE A 276 -32.46 0.87 -30.64
C ILE A 276 -31.56 0.63 -29.42
N ALA A 277 -30.71 1.59 -29.07
CA ALA A 277 -29.82 1.46 -27.91
C ALA A 277 -30.58 1.27 -26.59
N LEU A 278 -31.72 1.94 -26.43
CA LEU A 278 -32.59 1.74 -25.26
C LEU A 278 -33.28 0.37 -25.26
N GLN A 279 -33.74 -0.11 -26.42
CA GLN A 279 -34.31 -1.46 -26.55
C GLN A 279 -33.29 -2.54 -26.23
N ASP A 280 -32.08 -2.43 -26.81
CA ASP A 280 -30.98 -3.36 -26.57
C ASP A 280 -30.59 -3.39 -25.09
N PHE A 281 -30.49 -2.22 -24.46
CA PHE A 281 -30.23 -2.07 -23.03
C PHE A 281 -31.31 -2.77 -22.17
N MET A 282 -32.57 -2.72 -22.60
CA MET A 282 -33.71 -3.29 -21.88
C MET A 282 -34.00 -4.75 -22.22
N THR A 283 -33.31 -5.36 -23.20
CA THR A 283 -33.49 -6.77 -23.61
C THR A 283 -33.61 -7.79 -22.46
N PRO A 284 -32.85 -7.67 -21.34
CA PRO A 284 -32.98 -8.64 -20.26
C PRO A 284 -34.32 -8.59 -19.51
N PHE A 285 -35.05 -7.47 -19.61
CA PHE A 285 -36.26 -7.19 -18.85
C PHE A 285 -37.52 -7.41 -19.66
N ASP A 286 -38.58 -7.84 -18.99
CA ASP A 286 -39.96 -7.78 -19.51
C ASP A 286 -40.66 -6.55 -18.90
N PRO A 287 -40.82 -5.44 -19.65
CA PRO A 287 -41.46 -4.23 -19.15
C PRO A 287 -42.93 -4.46 -18.76
N GLN A 288 -43.60 -5.48 -19.29
CA GLN A 288 -45.00 -5.78 -18.95
C GLN A 288 -45.14 -6.37 -17.55
N GLN A 289 -44.07 -6.91 -16.98
CA GLN A 289 -44.02 -7.45 -15.63
C GLN A 289 -43.70 -6.40 -14.56
N LEU A 290 -43.37 -5.18 -14.97
CA LEU A 290 -43.19 -4.04 -14.08
C LEU A 290 -44.55 -3.36 -13.85
N SER A 291 -44.94 -3.24 -12.59
CA SER A 291 -46.11 -2.49 -12.17
C SER A 291 -45.83 -0.98 -12.16
N PRO A 292 -46.86 -0.12 -12.18
CA PRO A 292 -46.68 1.33 -12.00
C PRO A 292 -46.06 1.73 -10.66
N ALA A 293 -46.08 0.84 -9.65
CA ALA A 293 -45.44 1.06 -8.36
C ALA A 293 -43.95 0.70 -8.36
N ASP A 294 -43.48 0.01 -9.40
CA ASP A 294 -42.07 -0.35 -9.56
C ASP A 294 -41.34 0.84 -10.19
N GLU A 295 -40.44 1.46 -9.42
CA GLU A 295 -39.67 2.58 -9.92
C GLU A 295 -38.40 2.09 -10.59
N MET A 296 -38.19 2.54 -11.82
CA MET A 296 -37.00 2.25 -12.60
C MET A 296 -36.29 3.55 -12.98
N TRP A 297 -35.00 3.59 -12.69
CA TRP A 297 -34.12 4.73 -12.90
C TRP A 297 -32.97 4.31 -13.79
N VAL A 298 -32.62 5.17 -14.74
CA VAL A 298 -31.54 4.95 -15.69
C VAL A 298 -30.56 6.11 -15.61
N ASP A 299 -29.27 5.77 -15.56
CA ASP A 299 -28.19 6.73 -15.68
C ASP A 299 -27.86 6.95 -17.15
N ILE A 300 -28.10 8.18 -17.62
CA ILE A 300 -27.86 8.60 -19.00
C ILE A 300 -26.54 9.35 -19.04
N GLY A 301 -25.58 8.80 -19.77
CA GLY A 301 -24.29 9.41 -20.02
C GLY A 301 -24.31 10.24 -21.30
N PHE A 302 -23.71 11.43 -21.27
CA PHE A 302 -23.49 12.29 -22.42
C PHE A 302 -22.03 12.75 -22.42
N ASN A 303 -21.29 12.37 -23.46
CA ASN A 303 -19.86 12.62 -23.58
C ASN A 303 -19.58 13.67 -24.65
N PHE A 304 -18.69 14.59 -24.31
CA PHE A 304 -18.10 15.54 -25.25
C PHE A 304 -16.64 15.17 -25.45
N HIS A 305 -16.25 14.98 -26.70
CA HIS A 305 -14.89 14.62 -27.07
C HIS A 305 -14.35 15.61 -28.09
N LEU A 306 -13.19 16.20 -27.79
CA LEU A 306 -12.42 17.00 -28.73
C LEU A 306 -11.07 16.31 -28.92
N PRO A 307 -10.72 15.83 -30.13
CA PRO A 307 -9.47 15.10 -30.35
C PRO A 307 -8.22 15.91 -29.98
N GLY A 308 -7.24 15.25 -29.34
CA GLY A 308 -5.95 15.83 -28.97
C GLY A 308 -5.96 16.72 -27.72
N VAL A 309 -7.10 16.80 -27.03
CA VAL A 309 -7.23 17.56 -25.78
C VAL A 309 -7.95 16.77 -24.68
N CYS A 310 -7.62 17.11 -23.45
CA CYS A 310 -8.38 16.76 -22.25
C CYS A 310 -9.31 17.92 -21.88
N LEU A 311 -10.62 17.71 -22.03
CA LEU A 311 -11.64 18.66 -21.61
C LEU A 311 -11.79 18.60 -20.08
N GLN A 312 -11.57 19.73 -19.41
CA GLN A 312 -11.61 19.83 -17.96
C GLN A 312 -12.68 20.85 -17.52
N PRO A 313 -13.71 20.44 -16.75
CA PRO A 313 -14.74 21.34 -16.24
C PRO A 313 -14.17 22.39 -15.29
N ARG A 314 -14.60 23.64 -15.46
CA ARG A 314 -14.17 24.76 -14.61
C ARG A 314 -14.99 24.81 -13.34
N THR A 315 -14.31 24.79 -12.20
CA THR A 315 -14.92 24.92 -10.87
C THR A 315 -15.83 26.14 -10.75
N SER A 316 -15.39 27.29 -11.31
CA SER A 316 -16.13 28.55 -11.26
C SER A 316 -17.42 28.56 -12.07
N GLN A 317 -17.70 27.51 -12.86
CA GLN A 317 -18.85 27.42 -13.76
C GLN A 317 -19.87 26.37 -13.32
N HIS A 318 -19.68 25.69 -12.19
CA HIS A 318 -20.57 24.60 -11.77
C HIS A 318 -22.03 25.03 -11.62
N ALA A 319 -22.30 26.19 -11.03
CA ALA A 319 -23.66 26.71 -10.90
C ALA A 319 -24.34 26.92 -12.26
N ASP A 320 -23.61 27.49 -13.23
CA ASP A 320 -24.15 27.73 -14.58
C ASP A 320 -24.33 26.42 -15.35
N MET A 321 -23.43 25.46 -15.18
CA MET A 321 -23.59 24.09 -15.71
C MET A 321 -24.83 23.41 -15.14
N VAL A 322 -25.04 23.47 -13.81
CA VAL A 322 -26.21 22.90 -13.13
C VAL A 322 -27.50 23.54 -13.64
N SER A 323 -27.54 24.87 -13.75
CA SER A 323 -28.68 25.60 -14.31
C SER A 323 -29.01 25.11 -15.72
N ARG A 324 -27.99 24.97 -16.58
CA ARG A 324 -28.16 24.54 -17.97
C ARG A 324 -28.57 23.07 -18.10
N ILE A 325 -28.01 22.18 -17.29
CA ILE A 325 -28.30 20.74 -17.34
C ILE A 325 -29.69 20.45 -16.77
N LEU A 326 -30.01 21.00 -15.60
CA LEU A 326 -31.29 20.73 -14.91
C LEU A 326 -32.46 21.59 -15.42
N GLY A 327 -32.19 22.66 -16.17
CA GLY A 327 -33.21 23.61 -16.63
C GLY A 327 -33.79 24.46 -15.49
N VAL A 328 -33.01 24.70 -14.43
CA VAL A 328 -33.44 25.45 -13.24
C VAL A 328 -32.91 26.89 -13.27
N THR A 329 -33.45 27.77 -12.43
CA THR A 329 -32.99 29.15 -12.38
C THR A 329 -31.53 29.24 -11.90
N ALA A 330 -30.83 30.31 -12.29
CA ALA A 330 -29.45 30.52 -11.85
C ALA A 330 -29.34 30.64 -10.32
N GLU A 331 -30.37 31.14 -9.63
CA GLU A 331 -30.35 31.22 -8.17
C GLU A 331 -30.50 29.83 -7.53
N ASP A 332 -31.42 29.00 -8.02
CA ASP A 332 -31.57 27.63 -7.55
C ASP A 332 -30.30 26.82 -7.77
N ALA A 333 -29.67 26.99 -8.94
CA ALA A 333 -28.40 26.32 -9.23
C ALA A 333 -27.28 26.75 -8.29
N ARG A 334 -27.18 28.05 -7.97
CA ARG A 334 -26.24 28.54 -6.94
C ARG A 334 -26.52 27.92 -5.59
N VAL A 335 -27.79 27.82 -5.18
CA VAL A 335 -28.18 27.17 -3.92
C VAL A 335 -27.75 25.70 -3.91
N LEU A 336 -28.01 24.97 -5.00
CA LEU A 336 -27.60 23.58 -5.15
C LEU A 336 -26.08 23.41 -5.06
N THR A 337 -25.29 24.31 -5.66
CA THR A 337 -23.82 24.24 -5.65
C THR A 337 -23.15 24.90 -4.43
N ARG A 338 -23.93 25.37 -3.44
CA ARG A 338 -23.36 25.92 -2.20
C ARG A 338 -22.88 24.79 -1.29
N LEU A 339 -21.59 24.83 -0.95
CA LEU A 339 -21.01 24.04 0.14
C LEU A 339 -21.46 24.62 1.49
N GLN A 340 -22.69 24.36 1.92
CA GLN A 340 -23.21 24.80 3.23
C GLN A 340 -23.48 23.62 4.16
N ALA A 341 -23.29 23.83 5.47
CA ALA A 341 -23.48 22.82 6.51
C ALA A 341 -24.91 22.23 6.58
N GLY A 342 -25.91 22.93 6.03
CA GLY A 342 -27.29 22.44 5.88
C GLY A 342 -27.60 21.72 4.56
N ASN A 343 -26.66 21.70 3.61
CA ASN A 343 -26.77 21.05 2.31
C ASN A 343 -25.91 19.78 2.24
N ARG A 344 -25.71 19.12 3.39
CA ARG A 344 -24.86 17.92 3.54
C ARG A 344 -25.35 16.82 2.59
N GLY A 345 -24.53 16.50 1.60
CA GLY A 345 -24.78 15.42 0.65
C GLY A 345 -25.42 15.82 -0.67
N ALA A 346 -25.88 17.08 -0.83
CA ALA A 346 -26.55 17.52 -2.05
C ALA A 346 -25.60 18.02 -3.15
N TYR A 347 -24.41 18.51 -2.82
CA TYR A 347 -23.38 18.85 -3.80
C TYR A 347 -22.01 18.39 -3.32
N HIS A 348 -21.25 17.81 -4.24
CA HIS A 348 -19.87 17.42 -4.01
C HIS A 348 -19.00 17.90 -5.16
N GLN A 349 -17.84 18.45 -4.81
CA GLN A 349 -16.83 18.86 -5.76
C GLN A 349 -15.72 17.81 -5.83
N ASP A 350 -15.30 17.47 -7.05
CA ASP A 350 -14.27 16.48 -7.34
C ASP A 350 -13.09 17.18 -8.04
N ILE A 351 -12.10 17.63 -7.26
CA ILE A 351 -10.94 18.38 -7.79
C ILE A 351 -10.12 17.49 -8.71
N ASN A 352 -9.88 17.95 -9.94
CA ASN A 352 -9.16 17.19 -10.96
C ASN A 352 -7.65 17.43 -10.84
N ALA A 353 -6.89 16.35 -10.66
CA ALA A 353 -5.43 16.34 -10.60
C ALA A 353 -4.82 17.36 -9.60
N ALA A 354 -5.52 17.63 -8.50
CA ALA A 354 -5.16 18.64 -7.51
C ALA A 354 -5.02 20.07 -8.07
N PHE A 355 -5.78 20.41 -9.12
CA PHE A 355 -5.93 21.76 -9.67
C PHE A 355 -7.28 22.36 -9.26
N PRO A 356 -7.37 23.24 -8.25
CA PRO A 356 -8.65 23.72 -7.71
C PRO A 356 -9.55 24.44 -8.72
N GLN A 357 -8.97 24.98 -9.80
CA GLN A 357 -9.70 25.65 -10.87
C GLN A 357 -10.47 24.66 -11.77
N LEU A 358 -10.10 23.38 -11.73
CA LEU A 358 -10.64 22.31 -12.54
C LEU A 358 -11.27 21.27 -11.61
N SER A 359 -12.57 21.05 -11.71
CA SER A 359 -13.21 20.01 -10.92
C SER A 359 -14.43 19.45 -11.61
N GLY A 360 -14.59 18.14 -11.50
CA GLY A 360 -15.91 17.55 -11.65
C GLY A 360 -16.79 17.89 -10.44
N PHE A 361 -18.03 17.44 -10.48
CA PHE A 361 -18.94 17.53 -9.36
C PHE A 361 -20.08 16.54 -9.48
N GLY A 362 -20.86 16.41 -8.43
CA GLY A 362 -22.22 15.90 -8.59
C GLY A 362 -23.18 16.54 -7.61
N VAL A 363 -24.45 16.43 -7.95
CA VAL A 363 -25.58 17.11 -7.31
C VAL A 363 -26.72 16.12 -7.10
N VAL A 364 -27.37 16.19 -5.94
CA VAL A 364 -28.69 15.61 -5.65
C VAL A 364 -29.69 16.76 -5.63
N PRO A 365 -30.45 17.00 -6.72
CA PRO A 365 -31.28 18.20 -6.84
C PRO A 365 -32.46 18.28 -5.87
N GLY A 366 -32.95 17.13 -5.39
CA GLY A 366 -34.15 17.06 -4.55
C GLY A 366 -35.38 17.65 -5.25
N ASP A 367 -36.18 18.43 -4.51
CA ASP A 367 -37.45 18.99 -5.01
C ASP A 367 -37.25 20.08 -6.07
N ILE A 368 -36.05 20.64 -6.21
CA ILE A 368 -35.74 21.67 -7.23
C ILE A 368 -35.79 21.06 -8.64
N SER A 369 -35.40 19.79 -8.80
CA SER A 369 -35.50 19.07 -10.06
C SER A 369 -35.97 17.63 -9.80
N PRO A 370 -37.29 17.40 -9.63
CA PRO A 370 -37.80 16.10 -9.22
C PRO A 370 -37.57 15.01 -10.28
N ARG A 371 -37.36 15.39 -11.54
CA ARG A 371 -37.08 14.50 -12.68
C ARG A 371 -35.64 13.97 -12.71
N ILE A 372 -34.69 14.68 -12.11
CA ILE A 372 -33.29 14.27 -12.07
C ILE A 372 -32.91 14.00 -10.62
N LYS A 373 -32.73 12.73 -10.25
CA LYS A 373 -32.40 12.35 -8.86
C LYS A 373 -30.95 12.58 -8.52
N TYR A 374 -30.09 12.46 -9.53
CA TYR A 374 -28.67 12.64 -9.37
C TYR A 374 -28.07 13.17 -10.68
N LEU A 375 -27.14 14.10 -10.55
CA LEU A 375 -26.34 14.64 -11.65
C LEU A 375 -24.88 14.46 -11.28
N GLN A 376 -24.07 13.98 -12.20
CA GLN A 376 -22.61 13.96 -12.08
C GLN A 376 -21.97 14.54 -13.35
N VAL A 377 -20.92 15.33 -13.16
CA VAL A 377 -20.07 15.85 -14.23
C VAL A 377 -18.64 15.50 -13.89
N TYR A 378 -17.96 14.77 -14.77
CA TYR A 378 -16.59 14.32 -14.54
C TYR A 378 -15.86 14.10 -15.86
N THR A 379 -14.57 13.75 -15.79
CA THR A 379 -13.74 13.48 -16.96
C THR A 379 -13.39 11.99 -17.08
N THR A 380 -13.23 11.50 -18.30
CA THR A 380 -12.97 10.07 -18.57
C THR A 380 -11.50 9.68 -18.51
N ASP A 381 -10.58 10.63 -18.30
CA ASP A 381 -9.14 10.34 -18.22
C ASP A 381 -8.80 9.41 -17.03
N LYS A 382 -9.64 9.34 -15.99
CA LYS A 382 -9.52 8.35 -14.90
C LYS A 382 -9.69 6.89 -15.33
N HIS A 383 -10.21 6.64 -16.54
CA HIS A 383 -10.46 5.28 -17.03
C HIS A 383 -9.18 4.44 -17.16
N VAL A 384 -8.04 5.06 -17.50
CA VAL A 384 -6.75 4.35 -17.67
C VAL A 384 -6.26 3.67 -16.39
N THR A 385 -6.81 4.08 -15.24
CA THR A 385 -6.50 3.57 -13.91
C THR A 385 -7.67 2.88 -13.23
N ALA A 386 -8.83 2.76 -13.90
CA ALA A 386 -10.06 2.25 -13.32
C ALA A 386 -9.88 0.81 -12.85
N HIS A 387 -10.09 0.59 -11.56
CA HIS A 387 -9.91 -0.69 -10.90
C HIS A 387 -10.65 -0.67 -9.56
N LEU A 388 -11.62 -1.57 -9.40
CA LEU A 388 -12.37 -1.71 -8.16
C LEU A 388 -11.55 -2.53 -7.16
N GLU A 389 -10.89 -1.84 -6.22
CA GLU A 389 -10.07 -2.48 -5.19
C GLU A 389 -10.29 -1.80 -3.84
N LYS A 390 -10.60 -2.59 -2.80
CA LYS A 390 -10.81 -2.11 -1.41
C LYS A 390 -11.79 -0.92 -1.31
N GLY A 391 -12.80 -0.86 -2.17
CA GLY A 391 -13.80 0.21 -2.21
C GLY A 391 -13.39 1.48 -2.97
N HIS A 392 -12.18 1.51 -3.53
CA HIS A 392 -11.70 2.54 -4.47
C HIS A 392 -12.05 2.15 -5.91
N THR A 393 -12.29 3.15 -6.77
CA THR A 393 -12.71 2.94 -8.18
C THR A 393 -11.55 3.00 -9.17
N ALA A 394 -10.35 3.30 -8.70
CA ALA A 394 -9.14 3.25 -9.50
C ALA A 394 -7.95 2.92 -8.59
N LYS A 395 -6.79 2.70 -9.23
CA LYS A 395 -5.53 2.40 -8.53
C LYS A 395 -5.26 3.41 -7.41
N TRP A 396 -4.82 2.88 -6.27
CA TRP A 396 -4.69 3.61 -5.01
C TRP A 396 -3.42 3.15 -4.28
N VAL A 397 -2.78 4.08 -3.56
CA VAL A 397 -1.62 3.80 -2.71
C VAL A 397 -1.85 4.31 -1.29
N GLU A 398 -1.58 3.48 -0.28
CA GLU A 398 -1.59 3.87 1.14
C GLU A 398 -0.16 4.08 1.67
N PRO A 399 0.05 4.91 2.71
CA PRO A 399 1.39 5.16 3.28
C PRO A 399 2.11 3.88 3.75
N GLN A 400 1.35 2.91 4.26
CA GLN A 400 1.88 1.61 4.65
C GLN A 400 2.35 0.78 3.45
N ASP A 401 1.68 0.93 2.31
CA ASP A 401 2.09 0.31 1.06
C ASP A 401 3.35 0.97 0.50
N VAL A 402 3.79 2.11 1.03
CA VAL A 402 5.04 2.78 0.61
C VAL A 402 6.17 2.45 1.59
N LEU A 403 5.94 2.60 2.91
CA LEU A 403 6.99 2.33 3.92
C LEU A 403 7.36 0.86 4.07
N PHE A 404 6.41 -0.05 3.87
CA PHE A 404 6.57 -1.47 4.23
C PHE A 404 6.54 -2.39 3.02
N GLN A 405 6.80 -1.88 1.81
CA GLN A 405 6.93 -2.74 0.63
C GLN A 405 7.99 -3.82 0.91
N SER A 406 7.62 -5.07 0.63
CA SER A 406 8.56 -6.17 0.70
C SER A 406 9.69 -5.90 -0.30
N PRO A 407 10.96 -6.01 0.12
CA PRO A 407 12.11 -5.81 -0.75
C PRO A 407 12.31 -6.97 -1.76
N ASP A 408 11.35 -7.90 -1.91
CA ASP A 408 11.34 -8.88 -3.01
C ASP A 408 11.12 -8.16 -4.36
N ALA A 409 12.24 -7.63 -4.84
CA ALA A 409 12.46 -6.59 -5.84
C ALA A 409 12.18 -6.98 -7.31
N THR A 410 11.05 -7.65 -7.60
CA THR A 410 10.65 -7.93 -8.99
C THR A 410 9.50 -7.05 -9.49
N LYS A 411 8.76 -6.38 -8.60
CA LYS A 411 7.66 -5.50 -9.00
C LYS A 411 8.09 -4.04 -8.91
N GLU A 412 7.95 -3.32 -10.03
CA GLU A 412 8.09 -1.87 -10.04
C GLU A 412 7.18 -1.22 -8.99
N ASP A 413 7.69 -0.20 -8.30
CA ASP A 413 6.90 0.53 -7.31
C ASP A 413 5.70 1.24 -7.96
N PHE A 414 4.64 1.49 -7.17
CA PHE A 414 3.41 2.14 -7.64
C PHE A 414 3.70 3.45 -8.41
N PHE A 415 4.62 4.29 -7.94
CA PHE A 415 4.90 5.57 -8.58
C PHE A 415 5.61 5.39 -9.93
N SER A 416 6.53 4.42 -10.05
CA SER A 416 7.15 4.07 -11.33
C SER A 416 6.11 3.65 -12.38
N GLN A 417 5.18 2.76 -12.00
CA GLN A 417 4.09 2.34 -12.89
C GLN A 417 3.21 3.53 -13.29
N MET A 418 2.92 4.44 -12.38
CA MET A 418 2.13 5.65 -12.68
C MET A 418 2.87 6.64 -13.59
N ILE A 419 4.18 6.80 -13.42
CA ILE A 419 5.02 7.63 -14.31
C ILE A 419 4.98 7.04 -15.73
N ALA A 420 5.21 5.73 -15.86
CA ALA A 420 5.16 5.04 -17.15
C ALA A 420 3.78 5.17 -17.80
N LEU A 421 2.70 4.96 -17.05
CA LEU A 421 1.32 5.09 -17.55
C LEU A 421 1.03 6.51 -18.04
N CYS A 422 1.43 7.55 -17.29
CA CYS A 422 1.23 8.93 -17.71
C CYS A 422 2.03 9.25 -18.98
N SER A 423 3.29 8.80 -19.05
CA SER A 423 4.13 8.98 -20.23
C SER A 423 3.52 8.31 -21.47
N GLN A 424 3.12 7.04 -21.35
CA GLN A 424 2.46 6.31 -22.43
C GLN A 424 1.14 6.96 -22.84
N SER A 425 0.33 7.42 -21.88
CA SER A 425 -0.93 8.11 -22.17
C SER A 425 -0.72 9.42 -22.94
N ALA A 426 0.37 10.13 -22.67
CA ALA A 426 0.77 11.31 -23.44
C ALA A 426 1.16 10.95 -24.88
N CYS A 427 1.98 9.91 -25.04
CA CYS A 427 2.47 9.45 -26.36
C CYS A 427 1.36 8.88 -27.25
N GLU A 428 0.45 8.09 -26.67
CA GLU A 428 -0.68 7.49 -27.38
C GLU A 428 -1.84 8.48 -27.61
N GLY A 429 -1.73 9.71 -27.11
CA GLY A 429 -2.76 10.74 -27.28
C GLY A 429 -4.09 10.37 -26.61
N ILE A 430 -4.05 9.83 -25.38
CA ILE A 430 -5.25 9.44 -24.64
C ILE A 430 -6.03 10.67 -24.16
N ASP A 431 -7.05 11.07 -24.89
CA ASP A 431 -7.86 12.24 -24.56
C ASP A 431 -8.76 12.05 -23.32
N GLY A 432 -8.97 13.14 -22.57
CA GLY A 432 -9.97 13.24 -21.51
C GLY A 432 -11.29 13.80 -22.05
N LYS A 433 -12.34 12.98 -22.11
CA LYS A 433 -13.69 13.43 -22.48
C LYS A 433 -14.38 14.06 -21.27
N LEU A 434 -15.17 15.12 -21.50
CA LEU A 434 -16.12 15.60 -20.50
C LEU A 434 -17.35 14.70 -20.54
N ARG A 435 -17.79 14.21 -19.38
CA ARG A 435 -19.00 13.41 -19.23
C ARG A 435 -19.98 14.09 -18.30
N VAL A 436 -21.22 14.23 -18.77
CA VAL A 436 -22.39 14.60 -17.98
C VAL A 436 -23.26 13.36 -17.83
N GLU A 437 -23.62 13.01 -16.61
CA GLU A 437 -24.39 11.82 -16.28
C GLU A 437 -25.58 12.22 -15.42
N VAL A 438 -26.79 11.81 -15.79
CA VAL A 438 -28.01 12.09 -15.01
C VAL A 438 -28.79 10.82 -14.74
N ARG A 439 -29.31 10.69 -13.52
CA ARG A 439 -30.25 9.65 -13.13
C ARG A 439 -31.67 10.15 -13.31
N VAL A 440 -32.39 9.55 -14.26
CA VAL A 440 -33.77 9.92 -14.61
C VAL A 440 -34.69 8.70 -14.54
N PRO A 441 -36.02 8.89 -14.39
CA PRO A 441 -36.96 7.80 -14.54
C PRO A 441 -36.82 7.17 -15.93
N TYR A 442 -37.03 5.86 -16.05
CA TYR A 442 -36.98 5.17 -17.34
C TYR A 442 -37.86 5.81 -18.42
N ALA A 443 -39.04 6.30 -18.05
CA ALA A 443 -39.96 6.98 -18.97
C ALA A 443 -39.36 8.26 -19.59
N ASP A 444 -38.40 8.88 -18.92
CA ASP A 444 -37.71 10.10 -19.37
C ASP A 444 -36.35 9.79 -20.04
N SER A 445 -35.90 8.53 -20.01
CA SER A 445 -34.55 8.12 -20.41
C SER A 445 -34.22 8.44 -21.86
N ASP A 446 -35.15 8.35 -22.81
CA ASP A 446 -34.89 8.69 -24.22
C ASP A 446 -34.69 10.21 -24.45
N GLN A 447 -35.32 11.05 -23.62
CA GLN A 447 -35.35 12.50 -23.82
C GLN A 447 -34.31 13.26 -22.98
N ALA A 448 -33.64 12.57 -22.04
CA ALA A 448 -32.65 13.18 -21.17
C ALA A 448 -31.42 13.70 -21.94
N LEU A 449 -30.99 14.92 -21.58
CA LEU A 449 -29.78 15.60 -22.06
C LEU A 449 -29.75 15.99 -23.56
N LEU A 450 -30.86 15.86 -24.29
CA LEU A 450 -30.89 16.18 -25.74
C LEU A 450 -30.70 17.67 -26.05
N HIS A 451 -30.88 18.55 -25.05
CA HIS A 451 -30.66 20.00 -25.19
C HIS A 451 -29.18 20.42 -25.09
N LEU A 452 -28.28 19.49 -24.77
CA LEU A 452 -26.84 19.77 -24.71
C LEU A 452 -26.22 19.73 -26.11
N THR A 453 -25.64 20.85 -26.53
CA THR A 453 -25.02 21.03 -27.85
C THR A 453 -23.50 21.11 -27.73
N ARG A 454 -22.79 21.18 -28.87
CA ARG A 454 -21.33 21.39 -28.91
C ARG A 454 -20.88 22.68 -28.20
N GLU A 455 -21.75 23.67 -28.06
CA GLU A 455 -21.46 24.91 -27.35
C GLU A 455 -21.33 24.72 -25.83
N PHE A 456 -21.88 23.62 -25.28
CA PHE A 456 -21.90 23.40 -23.85
C PHE A 456 -20.48 23.38 -23.24
N PRO A 457 -19.52 22.57 -23.70
CA PRO A 457 -18.16 22.61 -23.17
C PRO A 457 -17.45 23.95 -23.39
N ALA A 458 -17.71 24.67 -24.49
CA ALA A 458 -17.05 25.95 -24.79
C ALA A 458 -17.33 27.02 -23.72
N ASN A 459 -18.52 26.99 -23.11
CA ASN A 459 -18.87 27.93 -22.07
C ASN A 459 -18.28 27.55 -20.70
N PHE A 460 -17.99 26.27 -20.45
CA PHE A 460 -17.80 25.75 -19.10
C PHE A 460 -16.49 25.01 -18.86
N CYS A 461 -15.70 24.71 -19.90
CA CYS A 461 -14.52 23.87 -19.80
C CYS A 461 -13.25 24.57 -20.26
N CYS A 462 -12.12 24.04 -19.80
CA CYS A 462 -10.81 24.26 -20.39
C CYS A 462 -10.50 23.10 -21.35
N ALA A 463 -9.87 23.41 -22.49
CA ALA A 463 -9.29 22.41 -23.39
C ALA A 463 -7.77 22.43 -23.23
N ILE A 464 -7.26 21.41 -22.54
CA ILE A 464 -5.83 21.26 -22.24
C ILE A 464 -5.24 20.27 -23.24
N PRO A 465 -4.13 20.58 -23.94
CA PRO A 465 -3.48 19.61 -24.81
C PRO A 465 -3.22 18.29 -24.08
N THR A 466 -3.56 17.17 -24.71
CA THR A 466 -3.46 15.83 -24.09
C THR A 466 -2.06 15.55 -23.57
N ARG A 467 -1.05 15.93 -24.36
CA ARG A 467 0.36 15.83 -23.97
C ARG A 467 0.66 16.57 -22.66
N ASP A 468 0.24 17.83 -22.54
CA ASP A 468 0.53 18.68 -21.39
C ASP A 468 -0.23 18.21 -20.15
N TRP A 469 -1.46 17.70 -20.31
CA TRP A 469 -2.24 17.12 -19.22
C TRP A 469 -1.54 15.91 -18.58
N TRP A 470 -1.14 14.94 -19.41
CA TRP A 470 -0.52 13.71 -18.93
C TRP A 470 0.90 13.92 -18.43
N TYR A 471 1.71 14.70 -19.13
CA TYR A 471 3.04 15.06 -18.63
C TYR A 471 2.98 15.93 -17.38
N GLY A 472 1.94 16.77 -17.24
CA GLY A 472 1.66 17.50 -16.01
C GLY A 472 1.48 16.56 -14.81
N LYS A 473 0.74 15.46 -14.96
CA LYS A 473 0.63 14.43 -13.91
C LYS A 473 1.93 13.68 -13.70
N MET A 474 2.62 13.30 -14.77
CA MET A 474 3.88 12.56 -14.74
C MET A 474 4.96 13.30 -13.93
N VAL A 475 5.23 14.57 -14.22
CA VAL A 475 6.30 15.32 -13.53
C VAL A 475 6.01 15.44 -12.03
N ARG A 476 4.72 15.53 -11.65
CA ARG A 476 4.32 15.50 -10.24
C ARG A 476 4.58 14.14 -9.61
N TYR A 477 4.29 13.03 -10.29
CA TYR A 477 4.67 11.70 -9.80
C TYR A 477 6.17 11.53 -9.64
N VAL A 478 6.99 12.10 -10.53
CA VAL A 478 8.46 12.05 -10.40
C VAL A 478 8.91 12.71 -9.10
N GLY A 479 8.42 13.92 -8.80
CA GLY A 479 8.76 14.58 -7.53
C GLY A 479 8.21 13.86 -6.30
N ILE A 480 7.00 13.32 -6.37
CA ILE A 480 6.41 12.50 -5.29
C ILE A 480 7.28 11.26 -5.03
N ARG A 481 7.64 10.53 -6.09
CA ARG A 481 8.45 9.33 -6.02
C ARG A 481 9.82 9.63 -5.42
N TYR A 482 10.46 10.71 -5.86
CA TYR A 482 11.75 11.12 -5.31
C TYR A 482 11.67 11.31 -3.79
N CYS A 483 10.69 12.08 -3.29
CA CYS A 483 10.53 12.27 -1.86
C CYS A 483 10.21 10.96 -1.12
N ALA A 484 9.30 10.14 -1.66
CA ALA A 484 8.92 8.87 -1.05
C ALA A 484 10.12 7.89 -0.94
N LEU A 485 10.92 7.76 -1.99
CA LEU A 485 12.12 6.91 -1.98
C LEU A 485 13.14 7.39 -0.95
N ARG A 486 13.33 8.71 -0.83
CA ARG A 486 14.24 9.28 0.17
C ARG A 486 13.76 9.06 1.60
N ILE A 487 12.45 9.07 1.83
CA ILE A 487 11.86 8.68 3.13
C ILE A 487 12.14 7.20 3.40
N ILE A 488 11.89 6.31 2.44
CA ILE A 488 12.13 4.85 2.59
C ILE A 488 13.62 4.54 2.84
N GLN A 489 14.52 5.30 2.22
CA GLN A 489 15.98 5.12 2.37
C GLN A 489 16.54 5.73 3.66
N ALA A 490 15.79 6.62 4.32
CA ALA A 490 16.23 7.26 5.55
C ALA A 490 16.26 6.27 6.72
N SER A 491 16.99 6.63 7.79
CA SER A 491 17.04 5.81 8.99
C SER A 491 15.66 5.66 9.64
N PRO A 492 15.36 4.53 10.32
CA PRO A 492 14.10 4.35 11.06
C PRO A 492 13.73 5.52 11.98
N ARG A 493 14.74 6.12 12.65
CA ARG A 493 14.55 7.26 13.55
C ARG A 493 14.02 8.47 12.79
N LEU A 494 14.57 8.76 11.61
CA LEU A 494 14.09 9.85 10.76
C LEU A 494 12.72 9.56 10.15
N GLN A 495 12.50 8.32 9.69
CA GLN A 495 11.20 7.89 9.17
C GLN A 495 10.06 8.06 10.18
N ALA A 496 10.36 7.82 11.47
CA ALA A 496 9.40 7.91 12.55
C ALA A 496 9.08 9.35 13.00
N ARG A 497 9.77 10.37 12.45
CA ARG A 497 9.44 11.77 12.77
C ARG A 497 8.06 12.13 12.25
N GLU A 498 7.31 12.88 13.05
CA GLU A 498 5.94 13.27 12.72
C GLU A 498 5.87 14.09 11.42
N SER A 499 6.81 14.99 11.19
CA SER A 499 6.92 15.80 9.97
C SER A 499 7.19 14.95 8.71
N VAL A 500 7.96 13.86 8.84
CA VAL A 500 8.24 12.90 7.76
C VAL A 500 7.02 12.03 7.49
N LEU A 501 6.40 11.48 8.54
CA LEU A 501 5.17 10.67 8.40
C LEU A 501 4.03 11.48 7.81
N THR A 502 3.86 12.73 8.25
CA THR A 502 2.85 13.66 7.71
C THR A 502 3.13 13.95 6.24
N LEU A 503 4.39 14.18 5.86
CA LEU A 503 4.76 14.39 4.46
C LEU A 503 4.44 13.15 3.63
N LEU A 504 4.78 11.95 4.10
CA LEU A 504 4.46 10.73 3.36
C LEU A 504 2.95 10.54 3.15
N VAL A 505 2.15 10.80 4.18
CA VAL A 505 0.68 10.74 4.07
C VAL A 505 0.20 11.74 3.01
N PHE A 506 0.76 12.97 3.02
CA PHE A 506 0.45 13.98 2.02
C PHE A 506 0.85 13.57 0.61
N LEU A 507 2.03 12.97 0.43
CA LEU A 507 2.51 12.45 -0.85
C LEU A 507 1.58 11.38 -1.41
N CYS A 508 1.12 10.45 -0.58
CA CYS A 508 0.14 9.43 -1.00
C CYS A 508 -1.22 10.06 -1.33
N TYR A 509 -1.69 11.01 -0.52
CA TYR A 509 -2.91 11.76 -0.80
C TYR A 509 -2.82 12.47 -2.16
N LEU A 510 -1.71 13.17 -2.40
CA LEU A 510 -1.48 13.90 -3.63
C LEU A 510 -1.40 12.95 -4.82
N ALA A 511 -0.63 11.87 -4.72
CA ALA A 511 -0.53 10.81 -5.73
C ALA A 511 -1.90 10.25 -6.11
N ASN A 512 -2.74 9.94 -5.14
CA ASN A 512 -4.10 9.49 -5.40
C ASN A 512 -4.95 10.59 -6.05
N SER A 513 -4.76 11.85 -5.65
CA SER A 513 -5.49 13.01 -6.21
C SER A 513 -5.17 13.34 -7.66
N LEU A 514 -4.02 12.90 -8.19
CA LEU A 514 -3.62 13.11 -9.59
C LEU A 514 -4.49 12.31 -10.58
N ILE A 515 -5.06 11.21 -10.11
CA ILE A 515 -5.88 10.29 -10.91
C ILE A 515 -7.34 10.33 -10.46
N ASN A 516 -7.55 10.30 -9.15
CA ASN A 516 -8.82 10.05 -8.51
C ASN A 516 -9.20 11.20 -7.61
N ARG A 517 -10.47 11.19 -7.21
CA ARG A 517 -10.91 11.97 -6.07
C ARG A 517 -10.35 11.35 -4.78
N PRO A 518 -9.49 12.06 -4.02
CA PRO A 518 -9.15 11.60 -2.68
C PRO A 518 -10.38 11.74 -1.77
N LYS A 519 -10.46 10.92 -0.71
CA LYS A 519 -11.56 11.03 0.25
C LYS A 519 -11.54 12.42 0.91
N HIS A 520 -12.72 12.93 1.26
CA HIS A 520 -12.88 14.20 1.98
C HIS A 520 -13.53 13.92 3.34
N GLY A 521 -12.79 13.27 4.23
CA GLY A 521 -13.17 13.07 5.62
C GLY A 521 -12.43 14.01 6.56
N GLN A 522 -12.74 13.90 7.85
CA GLN A 522 -12.13 14.72 8.91
C GLN A 522 -10.60 14.58 8.93
N HIS A 523 -10.07 13.37 8.72
CA HIS A 523 -8.63 13.11 8.71
C HIS A 523 -7.94 13.73 7.49
N GLU A 524 -8.56 13.71 6.31
CA GLU A 524 -8.04 14.37 5.12
C GLU A 524 -8.06 15.90 5.26
N HIS A 525 -9.09 16.47 5.90
CA HIS A 525 -9.10 17.90 6.23
C HIS A 525 -7.94 18.28 7.17
N LYS A 526 -7.70 17.49 8.21
CA LYS A 526 -6.56 17.68 9.11
C LYS A 526 -5.22 17.55 8.37
N LEU A 527 -5.10 16.58 7.46
CA LEU A 527 -3.92 16.40 6.61
C LEU A 527 -3.67 17.64 5.74
N LEU A 528 -4.69 18.12 5.02
CA LEU A 528 -4.55 19.31 4.17
C LEU A 528 -4.17 20.54 4.99
N ARG A 529 -4.69 20.69 6.21
CA ARG A 529 -4.30 21.78 7.12
C ARG A 529 -2.85 21.67 7.61
N ALA A 530 -2.38 20.46 7.89
CA ALA A 530 -1.00 20.20 8.31
C ALA A 530 0.02 20.33 7.15
N SER A 531 -0.45 20.17 5.91
CA SER A 531 0.41 20.01 4.73
C SER A 531 0.45 21.20 3.79
N LEU A 532 -0.66 21.94 3.63
CA LEU A 532 -0.74 23.08 2.71
C LEU A 532 -0.31 24.40 3.40
N PRO A 533 0.08 25.43 2.64
CA PRO A 533 0.19 26.80 3.15
C PRO A 533 -1.13 27.24 3.78
N ILE A 534 -1.08 28.03 4.87
CA ILE A 534 -2.28 28.59 5.52
C ILE A 534 -2.23 30.11 5.48
N THR A 535 -3.40 30.74 5.42
CA THR A 535 -3.55 32.19 5.48
C THR A 535 -4.60 32.59 6.52
N PRO A 536 -4.42 33.70 7.25
CA PRO A 536 -5.45 34.29 8.10
C PRO A 536 -6.57 35.00 7.29
N ASN A 537 -6.35 35.26 6.00
CA ASN A 537 -7.27 36.06 5.18
C ASN A 537 -8.49 35.28 4.67
N ARG A 538 -9.64 35.96 4.66
CA ARG A 538 -10.89 35.56 3.95
C ARG A 538 -10.74 35.39 2.43
N LEU A 539 -9.57 35.69 1.86
CA LEU A 539 -9.25 35.48 0.44
C LEU A 539 -8.92 34.01 0.11
N ALA A 540 -8.95 33.10 1.09
CA ALA A 540 -8.93 31.63 0.89
C ALA A 540 -10.21 31.07 0.23
N ALA A 541 -10.80 31.83 -0.68
CA ALA A 541 -11.98 31.46 -1.45
C ALA A 541 -11.58 30.40 -2.48
N GLY A 542 -11.95 29.14 -2.24
CA GLY A 542 -11.94 28.14 -3.31
C GLY A 542 -11.83 26.68 -2.88
N LEU A 543 -11.21 26.38 -1.74
CA LEU A 543 -10.99 24.97 -1.35
C LEU A 543 -11.82 24.48 -0.17
N VAL A 544 -12.07 25.37 0.79
CA VAL A 544 -12.71 24.99 2.07
C VAL A 544 -13.59 26.13 2.58
N ASP A 545 -14.06 27.00 1.68
CA ASP A 545 -15.08 28.00 2.03
C ASP A 545 -16.48 27.35 2.02
N GLY A 546 -16.59 26.29 2.82
CA GLY A 546 -17.82 26.07 3.55
C GLY A 546 -18.09 27.30 4.39
N ARG A 547 -18.92 28.21 3.89
CA ARG A 547 -19.45 29.37 4.65
C ARG A 547 -20.52 28.96 5.68
N GLY A 548 -20.61 27.68 6.04
CA GLY A 548 -21.23 27.26 7.28
C GLY A 548 -20.12 27.07 8.31
N GLY A 549 -20.30 27.58 9.53
CA GLY A 549 -19.33 27.39 10.62
C GLY A 549 -18.85 25.95 10.71
N ASP A 550 -17.60 25.76 11.15
CA ASP A 550 -16.93 24.47 11.35
C ASP A 550 -17.93 23.34 11.66
N PRO A 551 -18.37 22.56 10.66
CA PRO A 551 -19.48 21.62 10.86
C PRO A 551 -19.06 20.39 11.68
N TYR A 552 -17.77 20.30 12.03
CA TYR A 552 -17.17 19.28 12.87
C TYR A 552 -16.94 19.75 14.31
N SER A 553 -17.22 21.02 14.64
CA SER A 553 -17.20 21.48 16.03
C SER A 553 -18.50 21.21 16.78
N GLY A 554 -19.54 20.69 16.11
CA GLY A 554 -20.91 20.62 16.63
C GLY A 554 -21.39 19.25 17.13
N ASP A 555 -20.81 18.15 16.63
CA ASP A 555 -21.12 16.78 17.06
C ASP A 555 -19.81 15.99 17.10
N ILE A 556 -18.90 16.46 17.96
CA ILE A 556 -17.86 15.59 18.46
C ILE A 556 -18.63 14.50 19.24
N ASP A 557 -18.56 13.25 18.79
CA ASP A 557 -19.06 12.10 19.53
C ASP A 557 -18.68 12.27 21.02
N SER A 558 -19.62 11.98 21.92
CA SER A 558 -19.55 12.13 23.38
C SER A 558 -18.39 11.40 24.09
N ASP A 559 -17.41 10.91 23.34
CA ASP A 559 -16.22 10.21 23.81
C ASP A 559 -14.96 11.11 23.81
N GLU A 560 -15.05 12.39 23.42
CA GLU A 560 -13.93 13.36 23.57
C GLU A 560 -13.95 14.19 24.88
N ASP A 561 -14.91 13.98 25.78
CA ASP A 561 -15.03 14.73 27.05
C ASP A 561 -13.88 14.49 28.06
N ASP A 562 -13.02 13.50 27.82
CA ASP A 562 -11.91 13.14 28.73
C ASP A 562 -10.52 13.71 28.35
N LEU A 563 -10.40 14.53 27.30
CA LEU A 563 -9.13 15.20 26.98
C LEU A 563 -9.10 16.64 27.58
N PRO A 564 -8.00 17.05 28.23
CA PRO A 564 -7.88 18.41 28.74
C PRO A 564 -8.03 19.41 27.58
N GLN A 565 -9.01 20.29 27.70
CA GLN A 565 -9.28 21.35 26.74
C GLN A 565 -8.03 22.23 26.61
N LEU A 566 -7.26 22.02 25.54
CA LEU A 566 -6.22 22.96 25.13
C LEU A 566 -6.89 24.33 24.93
N PRO A 567 -6.26 25.44 25.35
CA PRO A 567 -6.81 26.77 25.16
C PRO A 567 -7.18 26.95 23.68
N PRO A 568 -8.30 27.64 23.35
CA PRO A 568 -8.74 27.81 21.98
C PRO A 568 -7.61 28.46 21.18
N SER A 569 -6.90 27.65 20.41
CA SER A 569 -5.72 28.10 19.69
C SER A 569 -6.13 29.16 18.68
N GLN A 570 -5.33 30.22 18.57
CA GLN A 570 -5.47 31.27 17.55
C GLN A 570 -5.58 30.71 16.12
N ASP A 571 -5.25 29.43 15.92
CA ASP A 571 -5.35 28.69 14.66
C ASP A 571 -6.76 28.51 14.12
N ARG A 572 -7.84 28.65 14.90
CA ARG A 572 -9.23 28.45 14.40
C ARG A 572 -9.57 29.30 13.17
N HIS A 573 -8.84 30.39 12.94
CA HIS A 573 -9.06 31.29 11.80
C HIS A 573 -8.16 31.01 10.59
N LEU A 574 -7.13 30.16 10.73
CA LEU A 574 -6.20 29.87 9.64
C LEU A 574 -6.79 28.79 8.72
N ARG A 575 -6.89 29.10 7.42
CA ARG A 575 -7.40 28.18 6.40
C ARG A 575 -6.29 27.82 5.41
N PRO A 576 -6.27 26.58 4.89
CA PRO A 576 -5.42 26.22 3.76
C PRO A 576 -5.65 27.19 2.60
N TYR A 577 -4.56 27.64 1.99
CA TYR A 577 -4.56 28.62 0.92
C TYR A 577 -3.80 28.09 -0.28
N LEU A 578 -4.39 28.20 -1.48
CA LEU A 578 -3.79 27.73 -2.73
C LEU A 578 -3.58 28.88 -3.71
N ASP A 579 -2.51 29.63 -3.49
CA ASP A 579 -2.02 30.66 -4.40
C ASP A 579 -1.57 30.11 -5.76
N HIS A 580 -1.08 28.87 -5.78
CA HIS A 580 -0.29 28.34 -6.88
C HIS A 580 -1.11 27.76 -8.03
N GLY A 581 -2.45 27.83 -7.98
CA GLY A 581 -3.32 27.19 -8.96
C GLY A 581 -3.27 25.65 -8.93
N MET A 582 -2.50 25.06 -8.02
CA MET A 582 -2.41 23.63 -7.74
C MET A 582 -2.21 23.40 -6.24
N PHE A 583 -2.41 22.17 -5.76
CA PHE A 583 -2.07 21.79 -4.38
C PHE A 583 -0.56 21.79 -4.23
N VAL A 584 -0.03 22.66 -3.38
CA VAL A 584 1.39 22.67 -3.00
C VAL A 584 1.53 22.46 -1.50
N SER A 585 2.61 21.80 -1.09
CA SER A 585 3.02 21.68 0.30
C SER A 585 3.45 23.04 0.87
N ARG A 586 3.36 23.18 2.20
CA ARG A 586 4.21 24.12 2.93
C ARG A 586 5.70 23.79 2.69
N PRO A 587 6.63 24.70 3.01
CA PRO A 587 8.04 24.48 2.75
C PRO A 587 8.51 23.13 3.27
N LEU A 588 9.26 22.43 2.43
CA LEU A 588 9.93 21.18 2.75
C LEU A 588 11.40 21.50 3.03
N LYS A 589 11.96 20.76 3.98
CA LYS A 589 13.39 20.73 4.23
C LYS A 589 13.99 19.56 3.45
N PHE A 590 14.85 19.90 2.50
CA PHE A 590 15.76 18.97 1.84
C PHE A 590 17.16 19.27 2.36
N THR A 591 17.80 18.30 3.00
CA THR A 591 19.22 18.44 3.35
C THR A 591 20.08 17.90 2.19
N PRO A 592 21.22 18.53 1.88
CA PRO A 592 22.10 18.10 0.79
C PRO A 592 22.60 16.66 0.94
N ASN A 593 22.76 16.19 2.19
CA ASN A 593 23.22 14.83 2.47
C ASN A 593 22.22 13.77 2.03
N ARG A 594 22.75 12.71 1.38
CA ARG A 594 21.98 11.65 0.70
C ARG A 594 21.08 10.79 1.60
N LEU A 595 21.21 10.92 2.90
CA LEU A 595 20.68 9.95 3.86
C LEU A 595 19.55 10.50 4.73
N ASN A 596 19.19 11.77 4.54
CA ASN A 596 18.12 12.41 5.29
C ASN A 596 16.80 12.35 4.51
N ALA A 597 15.72 12.13 5.27
CA ALA A 597 14.35 12.15 4.77
C ALA A 597 13.89 13.59 4.52
N PRO A 598 13.30 13.87 3.34
CA PRO A 598 12.49 15.07 3.16
C PRO A 598 11.42 15.14 4.25
N ARG A 599 11.20 16.34 4.79
CA ARG A 599 10.22 16.59 5.85
C ARG A 599 9.62 17.98 5.68
N PHE A 600 8.49 18.23 6.32
CA PHE A 600 8.00 19.59 6.44
C PHE A 600 8.94 20.43 7.31
N ASP A 601 9.13 21.70 6.93
CA ASP A 601 9.88 22.66 7.73
C ASP A 601 9.15 22.93 9.05
N GLU A 602 9.84 22.72 10.17
CA GLU A 602 9.34 22.84 11.54
C GLU A 602 9.52 24.26 12.11
N SER A 603 10.28 25.13 11.42
CA SER A 603 10.54 26.52 11.85
C SER A 603 9.26 27.37 11.96
N GLU A 604 8.18 27.00 11.26
CA GLU A 604 6.89 27.69 11.35
C GLU A 604 6.02 27.22 12.54
N TYR A 605 6.55 26.39 13.46
CA TYR A 605 5.85 25.82 14.62
C TYR A 605 4.43 25.32 14.29
N ARG A 606 4.31 24.45 13.29
CA ARG A 606 3.04 23.81 12.95
C ARG A 606 3.08 22.33 13.31
N PRO A 607 2.17 21.86 14.17
CA PRO A 607 2.07 20.45 14.49
C PRO A 607 1.80 19.65 13.20
N GLY A 608 2.34 18.44 13.13
CA GLY A 608 2.02 17.50 12.07
C GLY A 608 0.62 16.92 12.26
N LEU A 609 0.41 15.74 11.69
CA LEU A 609 -0.84 15.01 11.90
C LEU A 609 -0.91 14.45 13.32
N ASP A 610 -2.07 14.66 13.95
CA ASP A 610 -2.34 14.07 15.26
C ASP A 610 -2.27 12.52 15.21
N PRO A 611 -1.93 11.85 16.33
CA PRO A 611 -1.76 10.40 16.37
C PRO A 611 -2.98 9.59 15.90
N ARG A 612 -4.22 10.09 16.09
CA ARG A 612 -5.43 9.40 15.61
C ARG A 612 -5.52 9.46 14.09
N SER A 613 -5.20 10.61 13.51
CA SER A 613 -5.13 10.78 12.05
C SER A 613 -4.01 9.94 11.42
N LEU A 614 -2.82 9.89 12.05
CA LEU A 614 -1.78 8.94 11.62
C LEU A 614 -2.28 7.50 11.67
N ALA A 615 -2.96 7.11 12.75
CA ALA A 615 -3.52 5.75 12.86
C ALA A 615 -4.58 5.44 11.79
N TYR A 616 -5.39 6.43 11.41
CA TYR A 616 -6.35 6.30 10.30
C TYR A 616 -5.67 5.98 8.97
N PHE A 617 -4.59 6.68 8.62
CA PHE A 617 -3.89 6.50 7.35
C PHE A 617 -3.00 5.24 7.33
N PHE A 618 -2.33 4.94 8.43
CA PHE A 618 -1.44 3.76 8.55
C PHE A 618 -2.15 2.48 9.00
N LYS A 619 -3.45 2.54 9.33
CA LYS A 619 -4.24 1.41 9.84
C LYS A 619 -3.61 0.73 11.08
N MET A 620 -2.81 1.47 11.86
CA MET A 620 -2.15 1.02 13.08
C MET A 620 -1.82 2.20 13.99
N GLY A 621 -1.82 2.00 15.31
CA GLY A 621 -1.53 3.08 16.26
C GLY A 621 -0.12 3.64 16.09
N HIS A 622 0.10 4.92 16.43
CA HIS A 622 1.39 5.60 16.31
C HIS A 622 2.55 4.81 16.96
N ASP A 623 2.31 4.25 18.15
CA ASP A 623 3.28 3.40 18.83
C ASP A 623 3.63 2.11 18.06
N GLN A 624 2.63 1.48 17.46
CA GLN A 624 2.81 0.28 16.64
C GLN A 624 3.56 0.64 15.35
N LEU A 625 3.33 1.83 14.80
CA LEU A 625 4.01 2.37 13.64
C LEU A 625 5.50 2.60 13.93
N ILE A 626 5.84 3.33 15.01
CA ILE A 626 7.22 3.54 15.46
C ILE A 626 7.93 2.21 15.70
N GLN A 627 7.25 1.28 16.39
CA GLN A 627 7.79 -0.06 16.64
C GLN A 627 8.01 -0.83 15.33
N LYS A 628 7.12 -0.69 14.35
CA LYS A 628 7.22 -1.37 13.04
C LYS A 628 8.35 -0.80 12.19
N LEU A 629 8.62 0.50 12.27
CA LEU A 629 9.76 1.14 11.61
C LEU A 629 11.10 0.69 12.23
N GLY A 630 11.08 0.19 13.47
CA GLY A 630 12.31 -0.13 14.20
C GLY A 630 12.98 1.13 14.75
N ALA A 631 12.26 2.25 14.79
CA ALA A 631 12.67 3.44 15.53
C ALA A 631 12.70 3.09 17.01
N ILE A 632 13.88 3.21 17.60
CA ILE A 632 14.17 2.88 18.99
C ILE A 632 13.20 3.67 19.88
N LYS A 633 12.25 2.99 20.54
CA LYS A 633 11.67 3.55 21.75
C LYS A 633 12.79 3.53 22.80
N LEU A 634 13.51 4.65 22.95
CA LEU A 634 14.04 4.96 24.27
C LEU A 634 12.80 5.05 25.17
N PRO A 635 12.77 4.40 26.34
CA PRO A 635 11.66 4.52 27.25
C PRO A 635 11.54 6.01 27.63
N VAL A 636 10.58 6.70 27.01
CA VAL A 636 10.14 8.01 27.46
C VAL A 636 9.66 7.80 28.88
N ALA A 637 10.27 8.52 29.82
CA ALA A 637 9.80 8.52 31.19
C ALA A 637 8.43 9.19 31.20
N ASP A 638 7.36 8.43 31.00
CA ASP A 638 6.01 8.91 31.24
C ASP A 638 5.97 9.47 32.66
N ALA A 639 5.53 10.72 32.79
CA ALA A 639 5.32 11.38 34.06
C ALA A 639 4.50 10.46 34.97
N GLN A 640 5.15 9.96 36.03
CA GLN A 640 4.57 8.95 36.89
C GLN A 640 3.33 9.51 37.60
N HIS A 641 2.24 8.75 37.53
CA HIS A 641 1.20 8.82 38.53
C HIS A 641 1.83 8.43 39.89
N PRO A 642 1.74 9.27 40.95
CA PRO A 642 2.56 9.16 42.18
C PRO A 642 2.30 7.91 43.03
N THR A 643 1.40 7.01 42.63
CA THR A 643 0.94 5.89 43.46
C THR A 643 1.31 4.49 42.95
N ARG A 644 1.98 4.36 41.79
CA ARG A 644 2.32 3.03 41.23
C ARG A 644 3.82 2.79 41.22
N GLN A 645 4.37 2.33 42.34
CA GLN A 645 5.74 1.82 42.41
C GLN A 645 5.86 0.48 41.66
N SER A 646 6.16 0.55 40.35
CA SER A 646 6.64 -0.61 39.60
C SER A 646 8.09 -0.89 39.97
N ARG A 647 8.37 -2.04 40.58
CA ARG A 647 9.73 -2.53 40.88
C ARG A 647 10.59 -2.83 39.64
N ASN A 648 10.05 -2.73 38.41
CA ASN A 648 10.72 -3.16 37.19
C ASN A 648 11.45 -2.06 36.39
N ASN A 649 11.42 -0.80 36.83
CA ASN A 649 12.06 0.31 36.11
C ASN A 649 13.28 0.87 36.85
N ARG A 650 14.22 0.01 37.26
CA ARG A 650 15.60 0.47 37.47
C ARG A 650 16.17 0.76 36.08
N THR A 651 16.39 2.04 35.83
CA THR A 651 16.81 2.68 34.59
C THR A 651 17.84 1.85 33.79
N LEU A 652 17.53 1.57 32.52
CA LEU A 652 18.47 1.09 31.50
C LEU A 652 19.47 2.20 31.15
N ARG A 653 20.31 2.61 32.10
CA ARG A 653 21.56 3.28 31.73
C ARG A 653 22.51 2.19 31.24
N LEU A 654 23.18 2.45 30.11
CA LEU A 654 24.39 1.71 29.77
C LEU A 654 25.24 1.66 31.05
N LEU A 655 25.83 0.50 31.35
CA LEU A 655 26.83 0.40 32.40
C LEU A 655 28.05 1.20 31.92
N GLU A 656 27.97 2.52 31.99
CA GLU A 656 29.09 3.44 31.93
C GLU A 656 29.83 3.24 33.24
N ARG A 657 30.75 2.27 33.23
CA ARG A 657 31.77 2.15 34.25
C ARG A 657 32.80 3.23 33.94
N ASP A 658 33.21 3.97 34.95
CA ASP A 658 34.33 4.90 34.83
C ASP A 658 35.55 4.11 34.31
N PRO A 659 36.19 4.48 33.19
CA PRO A 659 37.32 3.73 32.63
C PRO A 659 38.47 3.50 33.63
N ASP A 660 38.53 4.32 34.69
CA ASP A 660 39.51 4.23 35.76
C ASP A 660 39.25 3.09 36.78
N ASP A 661 38.06 2.47 36.79
CA ASP A 661 37.64 1.44 37.77
C ASP A 661 37.90 -0.01 37.34
N ASN A 662 38.83 -0.24 36.39
CA ASN A 662 39.11 -1.58 35.86
C ASN A 662 40.42 -2.18 36.46
N PRO A 663 40.34 -3.15 37.38
CA PRO A 663 41.53 -3.77 37.97
C PRO A 663 42.20 -4.74 36.99
N ALA A 664 43.36 -4.35 36.46
CA ALA A 664 44.48 -5.20 35.98
C ALA A 664 44.17 -6.55 35.28
N GLY A 665 43.12 -6.63 34.48
CA GLY A 665 42.88 -7.72 33.51
C GLY A 665 43.09 -7.22 32.09
N ASP A 666 43.51 -8.11 31.18
CA ASP A 666 43.65 -7.80 29.74
C ASP A 666 42.40 -7.05 29.26
N PRO A 667 42.53 -5.81 28.74
CA PRO A 667 41.38 -5.04 28.30
C PRO A 667 40.71 -5.83 27.19
N LEU A 668 39.44 -6.18 27.37
CA LEU A 668 38.62 -6.70 26.28
C LEU A 668 38.69 -5.68 25.13
N GLN A 669 39.45 -5.95 24.08
CA GLN A 669 39.68 -4.99 23.01
C GLN A 669 39.29 -5.60 21.67
N PHE A 670 38.27 -5.06 21.01
CA PHE A 670 38.03 -5.28 19.59
C PHE A 670 39.15 -4.57 18.82
N ASP A 671 39.59 -5.11 17.68
CA ASP A 671 40.71 -4.57 16.87
C ASP A 671 40.30 -4.35 15.40
N LEU A 672 39.01 -4.09 15.16
CA LEU A 672 38.49 -3.93 13.80
C LEU A 672 38.89 -2.59 13.19
N GLU A 673 39.08 -1.55 14.01
CA GLU A 673 39.53 -0.25 13.50
C GLU A 673 40.95 -0.31 12.94
N ARG A 674 41.84 -1.05 13.62
CA ARG A 674 43.20 -1.26 13.14
C ARG A 674 43.24 -2.05 11.83
N LEU A 675 42.25 -2.92 11.61
CA LEU A 675 42.05 -3.64 10.35
C LEU A 675 41.41 -2.77 9.25
N GLY A 676 41.14 -1.49 9.52
CA GLY A 676 40.62 -0.53 8.56
C GLY A 676 39.09 -0.45 8.51
N PHE A 677 38.37 -1.20 9.36
CA PHE A 677 36.92 -1.11 9.44
C PHE A 677 36.50 0.11 10.27
N ARG A 678 35.48 0.84 9.81
CA ARG A 678 34.93 2.00 10.54
C ARG A 678 33.42 1.96 10.51
N ILE A 679 32.79 2.55 11.53
CA ILE A 679 31.38 2.92 11.45
C ILE A 679 31.32 4.12 10.48
N PRO A 680 30.62 4.02 9.34
CA PRO A 680 30.46 5.16 8.43
C PRO A 680 29.84 6.30 9.21
N GLU A 681 30.31 7.55 9.08
CA GLU A 681 29.74 8.70 9.76
C GLU A 681 28.21 8.71 9.62
N ALA A 682 27.52 9.02 10.72
CA ALA A 682 26.08 9.06 10.65
C ALA A 682 25.75 10.24 9.75
N PRO A 683 24.65 10.17 8.99
CA PRO A 683 24.17 11.36 8.34
C PRO A 683 23.82 12.39 9.42
N VAL A 684 24.69 13.38 9.57
CA VAL A 684 24.42 14.56 10.38
C VAL A 684 23.28 15.27 9.67
N ASP A 685 22.08 15.18 10.25
CA ASP A 685 21.05 16.20 10.04
C ASP A 685 21.61 17.44 10.72
N ASP A 686 21.63 18.59 10.04
CA ASP A 686 22.24 19.80 10.62
C ASP A 686 21.54 20.24 11.91
N GLU A 687 20.42 19.61 12.32
CA GLU A 687 19.63 19.76 13.56
C GLU A 687 19.38 21.21 14.03
N ASP A 688 19.66 22.18 13.16
CA ASP A 688 19.57 23.62 13.40
C ASP A 688 18.12 24.06 13.67
N ASP A 689 17.14 23.25 13.25
CA ASP A 689 15.71 23.44 13.46
C ASP A 689 15.15 22.73 14.71
N LEU A 690 15.93 21.89 15.40
CA LEU A 690 15.46 21.17 16.58
C LEU A 690 15.54 22.01 17.85
N HIS A 691 14.52 21.89 18.69
CA HIS A 691 14.53 22.46 20.02
C HIS A 691 15.73 21.89 20.81
N PRO A 692 16.48 22.70 21.59
CA PRO A 692 17.68 22.25 22.31
C PRO A 692 17.48 21.01 23.19
N GLU A 693 16.25 20.78 23.65
CA GLU A 693 15.87 19.66 24.52
C GLU A 693 15.76 18.32 23.78
N GLU A 694 15.55 18.33 22.46
CA GLU A 694 15.52 17.11 21.62
C GLU A 694 16.93 16.64 21.20
N ARG A 695 17.95 17.47 21.44
CA ARG A 695 19.37 17.20 21.14
C ARG A 695 20.06 16.29 22.18
N ILE A 696 19.35 15.84 23.21
CA ILE A 696 19.93 15.22 24.44
C ILE A 696 19.93 13.68 24.39
N ILE A 697 20.30 13.06 23.28
CA ILE A 697 20.66 11.63 23.30
C ILE A 697 22.15 11.55 22.99
N PRO A 698 23.00 11.08 23.93
CA PRO A 698 24.42 10.91 23.66
C PRO A 698 24.56 10.05 22.43
N ASN A 699 25.15 10.66 21.41
CA ASN A 699 25.18 10.08 20.10
C ASN A 699 26.26 8.99 20.12
N PRO A 700 25.99 7.74 19.71
CA PRO A 700 27.04 6.75 19.51
C PRO A 700 28.09 7.16 18.46
N GLU A 701 27.98 8.37 17.90
CA GLU A 701 28.85 9.02 16.92
C GLU A 701 30.20 9.48 17.47
N GLU A 702 30.40 9.53 18.80
CA GLU A 702 31.67 9.94 19.40
C GLU A 702 32.56 8.75 19.83
N GLN A 703 32.08 7.51 19.69
CA GLN A 703 32.81 6.31 20.10
C GLN A 703 33.47 5.61 18.92
N HIS A 704 34.74 5.24 19.10
CA HIS A 704 35.47 4.34 18.20
C HIS A 704 34.69 3.02 18.00
N LEU A 705 34.70 2.44 16.79
CA LEU A 705 34.02 1.19 16.46
C LEU A 705 34.31 0.11 17.51
N ASP A 706 35.57 -0.04 17.90
CA ASP A 706 35.99 -1.07 18.84
C ASP A 706 35.44 -0.84 20.26
N GLU A 707 35.35 0.42 20.70
CA GLU A 707 34.73 0.80 21.98
C GLU A 707 33.21 0.61 21.97
N TYR A 708 32.57 0.96 20.84
CA TYR A 708 31.14 0.75 20.65
C TYR A 708 30.79 -0.74 20.67
N LEU A 709 31.56 -1.57 19.96
CA LEU A 709 31.40 -3.02 19.97
C LEU A 709 31.63 -3.63 21.35
N LEU A 710 32.61 -3.12 22.11
CA LEU A 710 32.85 -3.53 23.49
C LEU A 710 31.65 -3.25 24.38
N THR A 711 31.13 -2.02 24.31
CA THR A 711 29.93 -1.60 25.05
C THR A 711 28.73 -2.45 24.67
N LEU A 712 28.54 -2.70 23.38
CA LEU A 712 27.46 -3.50 22.84
C LEU A 712 27.55 -4.97 23.27
N PHE A 713 28.75 -5.54 23.26
CA PHE A 713 29.01 -6.92 23.69
C PHE A 713 28.80 -7.09 25.20
N ARG A 714 29.32 -6.17 26.03
CA ARG A 714 29.05 -6.17 27.49
C ARG A 714 27.56 -6.02 27.79
N SER A 715 26.88 -5.14 27.08
CA SER A 715 25.43 -4.95 27.16
C SER A 715 24.67 -6.23 26.78
N MET A 716 25.14 -6.96 25.77
CA MET A 716 24.62 -8.28 25.43
C MET A 716 24.76 -9.24 26.60
N MET A 717 25.96 -9.43 27.14
CA MET A 717 26.22 -10.39 28.22
C MET A 717 25.37 -10.11 29.47
N ALA A 718 25.30 -8.85 29.89
CA ALA A 718 24.49 -8.42 31.03
C ALA A 718 22.99 -8.69 30.80
N GLN A 719 22.49 -8.45 29.59
CA GLN A 719 21.06 -8.63 29.28
C GLN A 719 20.68 -10.08 29.05
N LEU A 720 21.57 -10.91 28.50
CA LEU A 720 21.37 -12.36 28.44
C LEU A 720 21.19 -12.93 29.85
N HIS A 721 22.03 -12.49 30.79
CA HIS A 721 21.95 -12.91 32.19
C HIS A 721 20.69 -12.39 32.89
N ARG A 722 20.38 -11.09 32.80
CA ARG A 722 19.17 -10.49 33.40
C ARG A 722 17.85 -11.08 32.89
N LYS A 723 17.86 -11.66 31.68
CA LYS A 723 16.68 -12.31 31.07
C LYS A 723 16.58 -13.80 31.38
N ILE A 724 17.47 -14.38 32.20
CA ILE A 724 17.33 -15.76 32.68
C ILE A 724 15.93 -15.90 33.33
N PRO A 725 15.12 -16.88 32.89
CA PRO A 725 13.81 -17.13 33.47
C PRO A 725 13.88 -17.28 35.00
N THR A 726 12.92 -16.73 35.74
CA THR A 726 12.80 -16.96 37.20
C THR A 726 11.92 -18.18 37.47
N ALA A 727 12.20 -18.88 38.57
CA ALA A 727 11.41 -20.03 39.00
C ALA A 727 10.11 -19.55 39.69
N ASN A 728 9.13 -19.05 38.92
CA ASN A 728 7.86 -18.57 39.49
C ASN A 728 6.90 -19.69 39.92
N ASN A 729 7.33 -20.95 39.91
CA ASN A 729 6.47 -22.08 40.21
C ASN A 729 6.54 -22.41 41.71
N ARG A 730 5.53 -21.98 42.48
CA ARG A 730 5.37 -22.24 43.93
C ARG A 730 5.37 -23.73 44.34
N GLN A 731 5.44 -24.64 43.38
CA GLN A 731 5.42 -26.09 43.58
C GLN A 731 6.79 -26.72 43.85
N PHE A 732 7.90 -26.01 43.57
CA PHE A 732 9.25 -26.52 43.80
C PHE A 732 10.01 -25.49 44.64
N ASP A 733 10.67 -25.90 45.73
CA ASP A 733 11.54 -25.07 46.60
C ASP A 733 12.82 -24.59 45.87
N ILE A 734 12.67 -24.02 44.67
CA ILE A 734 13.75 -23.45 43.88
C ILE A 734 13.42 -21.97 43.73
N GLU A 735 14.12 -21.12 44.47
CA GLU A 735 13.93 -19.66 44.37
C GLU A 735 14.47 -19.10 43.04
N ASN A 736 15.56 -19.67 42.51
CA ASN A 736 16.20 -19.26 41.25
C ASN A 736 16.84 -20.45 40.50
N TYR A 737 16.84 -20.43 39.16
CA TYR A 737 17.52 -21.46 38.34
C TYR A 737 19.04 -21.28 38.28
N HIS A 738 19.54 -20.07 38.50
CA HIS A 738 20.96 -19.72 38.58
C HIS A 738 21.34 -19.38 40.03
N ARG A 739 22.62 -19.50 40.38
CA ARG A 739 23.08 -19.20 41.74
C ARG A 739 23.12 -17.69 41.99
N PRO A 740 22.57 -17.19 43.12
CA PRO A 740 22.45 -15.75 43.41
C PRO A 740 23.78 -15.05 43.77
N LEU A 741 24.90 -15.78 43.84
CA LEU A 741 26.23 -15.27 44.21
C LEU A 741 27.02 -14.67 43.05
N ILE A 742 26.43 -14.59 41.86
CA ILE A 742 27.09 -14.04 40.68
C ILE A 742 27.03 -12.52 40.77
N SER A 743 28.19 -11.86 40.91
CA SER A 743 28.25 -10.40 40.89
C SER A 743 27.96 -9.87 39.47
N GLU A 744 27.46 -8.63 39.34
CA GLU A 744 27.34 -8.01 38.01
C GLU A 744 28.70 -7.88 37.30
N ASP A 745 29.80 -7.86 38.07
CA ASP A 745 31.18 -7.86 37.56
C ASP A 745 31.54 -9.19 36.87
N GLU A 746 31.18 -10.35 37.43
CA GLU A 746 31.41 -11.68 36.83
C GLU A 746 30.61 -11.92 35.53
N VAL A 747 29.56 -11.13 35.30
CA VAL A 747 28.79 -11.15 34.06
C VAL A 747 29.43 -10.24 33.00
N ALA A 748 30.02 -9.13 33.43
CA ALA A 748 30.65 -8.15 32.56
C ALA A 748 32.02 -8.60 32.03
N ASP A 749 32.74 -9.46 32.76
CA ASP A 749 34.07 -9.98 32.40
C ASP A 749 34.03 -11.32 31.62
N GLU A 750 32.85 -11.76 31.22
CA GLU A 750 32.59 -13.03 30.51
C GLU A 750 32.89 -14.31 31.32
N SER A 751 33.40 -14.22 32.55
CA SER A 751 33.93 -15.35 33.32
C SER A 751 32.87 -16.42 33.56
N ILE A 752 31.62 -16.03 33.84
CA ILE A 752 30.47 -16.93 34.02
C ILE A 752 30.22 -17.83 32.80
N TYR A 753 30.44 -17.32 31.58
CA TYR A 753 30.23 -18.07 30.33
C TYR A 753 31.42 -18.97 29.99
N ARG A 754 32.54 -18.84 30.69
CA ARG A 754 33.77 -19.65 30.51
C ARG A 754 33.94 -20.73 31.57
N LYS A 755 33.08 -20.80 32.59
CA LYS A 755 33.15 -21.82 33.64
C LYS A 755 32.93 -23.21 33.07
N LEU A 756 33.88 -24.12 33.33
CA LEU A 756 33.77 -25.53 32.97
C LEU A 756 32.84 -26.28 33.91
N ASP A 757 32.76 -25.84 35.16
CA ASP A 757 31.79 -26.36 36.12
C ASP A 757 30.47 -25.59 36.03
N LEU A 758 29.48 -26.18 35.37
CA LEU A 758 28.16 -25.58 35.24
C LEU A 758 27.43 -25.48 36.58
N GLY A 759 27.80 -26.29 37.57
CA GLY A 759 27.23 -26.22 38.92
C GLY A 759 27.65 -24.97 39.69
N GLU A 760 28.68 -24.25 39.24
CA GLU A 760 29.02 -22.93 39.78
C GLU A 760 28.06 -21.83 39.31
N VAL A 761 27.42 -22.03 38.15
CA VAL A 761 26.54 -21.05 37.51
C VAL A 761 25.07 -21.38 37.74
N TRP A 762 24.73 -22.66 37.56
CA TRP A 762 23.36 -23.15 37.50
C TRP A 762 23.01 -23.98 38.74
N GLU A 763 21.89 -23.64 39.35
CA GLU A 763 21.24 -24.49 40.35
C GLU A 763 20.44 -25.59 39.64
N THR A 764 19.81 -25.27 38.51
CA THR A 764 19.09 -26.21 37.63
C THR A 764 18.94 -25.63 36.22
N CYS A 765 19.33 -26.38 35.19
CA CYS A 765 19.11 -26.02 33.79
C CYS A 765 18.94 -27.29 32.91
N GLN A 766 18.46 -27.12 31.67
CA GLN A 766 18.48 -28.17 30.66
C GLN A 766 19.68 -27.95 29.74
N ILE A 767 20.45 -29.00 29.47
CA ILE A 767 21.67 -28.90 28.66
C ILE A 767 21.43 -29.54 27.29
N ARG A 768 21.69 -28.80 26.21
CA ARG A 768 21.80 -29.34 24.86
C ARG A 768 23.25 -29.44 24.46
N ILE A 769 23.65 -30.64 24.08
CA ILE A 769 24.99 -30.95 23.60
C ILE A 769 24.81 -31.56 22.22
N SER A 770 25.32 -30.88 21.20
CA SER A 770 25.39 -31.41 19.85
C SER A 770 26.76 -32.04 19.64
N ALA A 771 26.83 -33.13 18.90
CA ALA A 771 28.10 -33.60 18.34
C ALA A 771 28.61 -32.66 17.22
N LEU A 772 27.73 -31.83 16.66
CA LEU A 772 28.00 -30.95 15.51
C LEU A 772 27.96 -29.47 15.90
N GLN A 773 28.88 -28.69 15.32
CA GLN A 773 29.03 -27.24 15.50
C GLN A 773 27.74 -26.44 15.19
N ASP A 774 26.84 -27.00 14.38
CA ASP A 774 25.63 -26.37 13.87
C ASP A 774 24.67 -25.84 14.96
N LEU A 775 24.51 -26.54 16.10
CA LEU A 775 23.63 -26.05 17.17
C LEU A 775 24.23 -24.85 17.89
N TRP A 776 25.54 -24.84 18.08
CA TRP A 776 26.25 -23.71 18.68
C TRP A 776 26.15 -22.48 17.79
N ASP A 777 26.43 -22.67 16.50
CA ASP A 777 26.34 -21.61 15.51
C ASP A 777 24.90 -21.11 15.35
N SER A 778 23.91 -22.00 15.37
CA SER A 778 22.50 -21.61 15.36
C SER A 778 22.11 -20.75 16.56
N ALA A 779 22.58 -21.08 17.78
CA ALA A 779 22.33 -20.27 18.96
C ALA A 779 23.00 -18.90 18.83
N PHE A 780 24.26 -18.86 18.38
CA PHE A 780 24.98 -17.62 18.09
C PHE A 780 24.22 -16.74 17.08
N PHE A 781 23.80 -17.28 15.94
CA PHE A 781 23.11 -16.50 14.89
C PHE A 781 21.74 -15.97 15.32
N HIS A 782 21.14 -16.58 16.34
CA HIS A 782 19.92 -16.05 16.95
C HIS A 782 20.21 -14.95 17.97
N LEU A 783 21.36 -14.97 18.66
CA LEU A 783 21.81 -13.89 19.54
C LEU A 783 22.34 -12.68 18.76
N VAL A 784 22.97 -12.94 17.61
CA VAL A 784 23.65 -11.99 16.75
C VAL A 784 23.17 -12.24 15.31
N LEU A 785 22.30 -11.37 14.78
CA LEU A 785 21.54 -11.51 13.52
C LEU A 785 22.28 -12.30 12.40
N LYS A 786 21.58 -13.21 11.70
CA LYS A 786 22.09 -13.95 10.52
C LYS A 786 22.31 -13.04 9.30
N GLU A 787 23.26 -13.38 8.41
CA GLU A 787 23.64 -12.57 7.22
C GLU A 787 22.46 -12.17 6.33
N THR A 788 21.45 -13.03 6.24
CA THR A 788 20.39 -12.95 5.22
C THR A 788 18.97 -12.80 5.78
N SER A 789 18.77 -12.60 7.09
CA SER A 789 17.39 -12.49 7.62
C SER A 789 17.04 -11.07 8.02
N GLU A 790 16.05 -10.53 7.31
CA GLU A 790 15.11 -9.54 7.83
C GLU A 790 14.64 -9.91 9.23
N PHE A 791 14.08 -8.94 9.95
CA PHE A 791 13.29 -9.18 11.16
C PHE A 791 12.11 -10.10 10.81
N ARG A 792 12.34 -11.42 10.74
CA ARG A 792 11.34 -12.39 10.25
C ARG A 792 10.23 -12.49 11.29
N ARG A 793 9.21 -11.64 11.13
CA ARG A 793 7.92 -11.79 11.80
C ARG A 793 7.36 -13.16 11.45
N ASN A 794 6.68 -13.78 12.41
CA ASN A 794 5.81 -14.91 12.10
C ASN A 794 4.74 -14.40 11.11
N PRO A 795 4.67 -14.91 9.87
CA PRO A 795 3.74 -14.41 8.86
C PRO A 795 2.27 -14.56 9.27
N SER A 796 1.97 -15.50 10.20
CA SER A 796 0.60 -15.84 10.58
C SER A 796 -0.01 -14.96 11.67
N THR A 797 0.78 -14.25 12.48
CA THR A 797 0.25 -13.52 13.66
C THR A 797 0.51 -12.02 13.64
N GLY A 798 1.38 -11.51 12.76
CA GLY A 798 1.73 -10.08 12.69
C GLY A 798 2.42 -9.50 13.95
N ARG A 799 2.43 -10.25 15.06
CA ARG A 799 3.12 -9.95 16.31
C ARG A 799 4.53 -10.50 16.26
N ALA A 800 5.49 -9.68 16.70
CA ALA A 800 6.81 -10.14 17.04
C ALA A 800 6.73 -10.98 18.34
N ASP A 801 6.30 -12.24 18.25
CA ASP A 801 6.41 -13.22 19.33
C ASP A 801 7.86 -13.69 19.52
N THR A 802 8.82 -12.78 19.36
CA THR A 802 10.22 -12.96 19.74
C THR A 802 10.30 -12.62 21.23
N LYS A 803 10.02 -13.60 22.10
CA LYS A 803 10.13 -13.43 23.55
C LYS A 803 11.55 -12.93 23.87
N HIS A 804 11.66 -11.87 24.68
CA HIS A 804 12.89 -11.23 25.16
C HIS A 804 13.62 -10.28 24.20
N TYR A 805 13.76 -10.58 22.91
CA TYR A 805 14.60 -9.79 21.98
C TYR A 805 14.24 -8.30 21.90
N SER A 806 12.94 -7.98 21.76
CA SER A 806 12.47 -6.59 21.69
C SER A 806 12.70 -5.77 22.96
N THR A 807 12.95 -6.45 24.08
CA THR A 807 13.25 -5.83 25.38
C THR A 807 14.75 -5.77 25.69
N CYS A 808 15.60 -6.25 24.77
CA CYS A 808 17.04 -6.26 24.92
C CYS A 808 17.68 -5.13 24.12
N THR A 809 18.22 -4.11 24.79
CA THR A 809 18.78 -2.92 24.12
C THR A 809 20.00 -3.25 23.26
N TYR A 810 20.83 -4.23 23.65
CA TYR A 810 21.95 -4.66 22.82
C TYR A 810 21.47 -5.17 21.45
N TYR A 811 20.36 -5.89 21.42
CA TYR A 811 19.87 -6.51 20.19
C TYR A 811 19.34 -5.45 19.23
N THR A 812 18.64 -4.43 19.77
CA THR A 812 18.19 -3.27 18.99
C THR A 812 19.35 -2.42 18.48
N GLN A 813 20.38 -2.20 19.30
CA GLN A 813 21.57 -1.43 18.91
C GLN A 813 22.41 -2.19 17.87
N PHE A 814 22.59 -3.50 18.05
CA PHE A 814 23.27 -4.35 17.09
C PHE A 814 22.51 -4.39 15.75
N TYR A 815 21.19 -4.45 15.78
CA TYR A 815 20.36 -4.34 14.57
C TYR A 815 20.55 -2.99 13.85
N ALA A 816 20.54 -1.88 14.60
CA ALA A 816 20.75 -0.55 14.03
C ALA A 816 22.14 -0.42 13.40
N LEU A 817 23.19 -0.89 14.09
CA LEU A 817 24.56 -0.92 13.59
C LEU A 817 24.65 -1.72 12.28
N ILE A 818 24.17 -2.97 12.28
CA ILE A 818 24.21 -3.83 11.09
C ILE A 818 23.38 -3.25 9.94
N SER A 819 22.26 -2.58 10.22
CA SER A 819 21.43 -1.94 9.20
C SER A 819 22.14 -0.75 8.55
N ARG A 820 22.88 0.04 9.33
CA ARG A 820 23.73 1.14 8.84
C ARG A 820 24.90 0.66 7.98
N LEU A 821 25.39 -0.55 8.24
CA LEU A 821 26.49 -1.17 7.50
C LEU A 821 26.01 -1.96 6.25
N ARG A 822 24.72 -1.88 5.89
CA ARG A 822 24.23 -2.50 4.64
C ARG A 822 24.75 -1.74 3.40
N GLY A 823 24.92 -2.46 2.30
CA GLY A 823 25.40 -1.90 1.03
C GLY A 823 26.93 -1.85 0.96
N PRO A 824 27.56 -0.69 0.66
CA PRO A 824 28.99 -0.60 0.40
C PRO A 824 29.88 -0.95 1.61
N ASN A 825 29.31 -0.98 2.82
CA ASN A 825 30.03 -1.31 4.06
C ASN A 825 29.73 -2.73 4.57
N HIS A 826 29.23 -3.62 3.71
CA HIS A 826 28.84 -4.98 4.08
C HIS A 826 29.99 -5.77 4.72
N ASP A 827 31.22 -5.55 4.26
CA ASP A 827 32.42 -6.21 4.79
C ASP A 827 32.65 -5.88 6.27
N THR A 828 32.38 -4.64 6.69
CA THR A 828 32.43 -4.23 8.10
C THR A 828 31.41 -5.01 8.93
N ALA A 829 30.18 -5.19 8.43
CA ALA A 829 29.15 -5.97 9.12
C ALA A 829 29.55 -7.44 9.28
N VAL A 830 30.19 -8.02 8.26
CA VAL A 830 30.72 -9.40 8.29
C VAL A 830 31.87 -9.51 9.29
N ALA A 831 32.79 -8.54 9.30
CA ALA A 831 33.93 -8.50 10.22
C ALA A 831 33.47 -8.42 11.70
N ILE A 832 32.50 -7.54 11.99
CA ILE A 832 31.91 -7.41 13.34
C ILE A 832 31.35 -8.75 13.82
N ARG A 833 30.57 -9.43 12.99
CA ARG A 833 29.96 -10.72 13.35
C ARG A 833 31.01 -11.80 13.56
N ARG A 834 32.04 -11.83 12.71
CA ARG A 834 33.16 -12.77 12.84
C ARG A 834 33.88 -12.57 14.17
N GLU A 835 34.11 -11.31 14.57
CA GLU A 835 34.77 -11.00 15.84
C GLU A 835 33.89 -11.34 17.05
N PHE A 836 32.59 -11.04 17.01
CA PHE A 836 31.62 -11.49 18.01
C PHE A 836 31.60 -13.01 18.14
N LYS A 837 31.64 -13.72 17.01
CA LYS A 837 31.67 -15.19 16.97
C LYS A 837 32.97 -15.73 17.55
N SER A 838 34.12 -15.15 17.19
CA SER A 838 35.43 -15.55 17.70
C SER A 838 35.47 -15.52 19.23
N ARG A 839 34.91 -14.47 19.84
CA ARG A 839 34.79 -14.34 21.29
C ARG A 839 33.81 -15.34 21.89
N ILE A 840 32.61 -15.43 21.33
CA ILE A 840 31.59 -16.36 21.81
C ILE A 840 32.10 -17.80 21.74
N ASP A 841 32.87 -18.18 20.73
CA ASP A 841 33.45 -19.52 20.59
C ASP A 841 34.46 -19.89 21.70
N THR A 842 34.84 -18.94 22.57
CA THR A 842 35.61 -19.18 23.80
C THR A 842 34.73 -19.58 24.99
N PHE A 843 33.41 -19.39 24.90
CA PHE A 843 32.47 -19.73 25.97
C PHE A 843 32.22 -21.23 26.03
N THR A 844 31.99 -21.73 27.25
CA THR A 844 31.63 -23.12 27.51
C THR A 844 30.14 -23.37 27.26
N TRP A 845 29.28 -22.35 27.44
CA TRP A 845 27.85 -22.46 27.24
C TRP A 845 27.19 -21.14 26.78
N LEU A 846 25.99 -21.24 26.18
CA LEU A 846 25.12 -20.12 25.79
C LEU A 846 23.65 -20.46 26.08
N PRO A 847 22.74 -19.46 26.16
CA PRO A 847 21.31 -19.74 26.08
C PRO A 847 20.95 -20.44 24.75
N TRP A 848 19.99 -21.36 24.77
CA TRP A 848 19.42 -21.93 23.55
C TRP A 848 18.47 -20.93 22.89
N ALA A 849 19.08 -19.95 22.22
CA ALA A 849 18.40 -18.91 21.47
C ALA A 849 17.77 -19.48 20.20
N THR A 850 16.51 -19.11 19.96
CA THR A 850 15.75 -19.53 18.77
C THR A 850 15.03 -18.33 18.18
N LYS A 851 14.40 -18.53 17.01
CA LYS A 851 13.47 -17.54 16.43
C LYS A 851 12.36 -17.06 17.38
N GLU A 852 12.00 -17.86 18.39
CA GLU A 852 10.90 -17.56 19.31
C GLU A 852 11.37 -16.81 20.57
N GLY A 853 12.67 -16.78 20.85
CA GLY A 853 13.22 -16.06 21.99
C GLY A 853 14.61 -16.49 22.42
N ILE A 854 15.23 -15.64 23.25
CA ILE A 854 16.59 -15.86 23.80
C ILE A 854 16.64 -17.10 24.69
N TRP A 855 15.69 -17.22 25.63
CA TRP A 855 15.60 -18.35 26.55
C TRP A 855 14.40 -19.24 26.22
N SER A 856 14.66 -20.51 25.93
CA SER A 856 13.64 -21.54 25.77
C SER A 856 13.36 -22.24 27.11
N THR A 857 12.08 -22.44 27.45
CA THR A 857 11.61 -23.07 28.71
C THR A 857 10.64 -24.24 28.50
N GLY A 858 10.59 -24.84 27.31
CA GLY A 858 9.60 -25.86 26.95
C GLY A 858 9.63 -27.14 27.81
N SER A 859 8.44 -27.71 28.01
CA SER A 859 8.21 -28.98 28.72
C SER A 859 8.62 -30.21 27.89
N TYR A 860 9.11 -31.24 28.58
CA TYR A 860 9.67 -32.45 28.00
C TYR A 860 8.57 -33.36 27.40
N ASN A 861 8.49 -33.43 26.06
CA ASN A 861 7.77 -34.51 25.38
C ASN A 861 8.81 -35.57 24.96
N GLY A 862 8.89 -36.67 25.71
CA GLY A 862 9.95 -37.67 25.68
C GLY A 862 10.13 -38.51 24.40
N ARG A 863 9.84 -37.99 23.21
CA ARG A 863 9.99 -38.71 21.93
C ARG A 863 11.28 -38.43 21.17
N ASN A 864 12.01 -37.35 21.47
CA ASN A 864 13.22 -36.97 20.71
C ASN A 864 14.45 -36.84 21.62
N GLY A 865 15.06 -37.96 22.04
CA GLY A 865 16.49 -38.11 22.38
C GLY A 865 17.23 -37.04 23.20
N LYS A 866 16.55 -36.20 23.99
CA LYS A 866 17.16 -35.07 24.70
C LYS A 866 17.29 -35.39 26.20
N ARG A 867 18.50 -35.42 26.75
CA ARG A 867 18.71 -35.61 28.20
C ARG A 867 18.52 -34.30 28.96
N ILE A 868 17.67 -34.32 29.98
CA ILE A 868 17.70 -33.32 31.07
C ILE A 868 18.68 -33.86 32.12
N MET A 869 19.74 -33.13 32.40
CA MET A 869 20.57 -33.40 33.59
C MET A 869 20.10 -32.49 34.72
N LEU A 870 19.44 -33.10 35.70
CA LEU A 870 19.18 -32.48 37.00
C LEU A 870 20.37 -32.79 37.93
N PRO A 871 20.70 -31.93 38.90
CA PRO A 871 21.79 -32.17 39.84
C PRO A 871 21.67 -33.54 40.54
N PRO A 872 22.80 -34.21 40.86
CA PRO A 872 22.79 -35.43 41.67
C PRO A 872 22.03 -35.20 42.99
N GLY A 873 21.02 -36.02 43.27
CA GLY A 873 20.20 -35.95 44.50
C GLY A 873 18.84 -35.25 44.37
N ARG A 874 18.58 -34.45 43.32
CA ARG A 874 17.24 -33.88 43.03
C ARG A 874 16.46 -34.64 41.95
N SER A 875 17.14 -35.46 41.13
CA SER A 875 16.53 -36.26 40.05
C SER A 875 15.46 -37.25 40.55
N ASP A 876 15.65 -37.82 41.75
CA ASP A 876 14.83 -38.93 42.22
C ASP A 876 13.47 -38.45 42.76
N ARG A 877 13.43 -37.24 43.36
CA ARG A 877 12.20 -36.57 43.77
C ARG A 877 11.35 -36.11 42.57
N LEU A 878 11.99 -35.63 41.51
CA LEU A 878 11.30 -35.09 40.32
C LEU A 878 10.78 -36.20 39.39
N ARG A 879 11.50 -37.34 39.28
CA ARG A 879 11.00 -38.52 38.56
C ARG A 879 9.74 -39.13 39.18
N ALA A 880 9.54 -38.99 40.49
CA ALA A 880 8.37 -39.51 41.20
C ALA A 880 7.07 -38.70 40.93
N GLN A 881 7.15 -37.47 40.41
CA GLN A 881 6.00 -36.55 40.31
C GLN A 881 5.49 -36.28 38.88
N ASN A 882 6.03 -36.95 37.85
CA ASN A 882 5.61 -36.86 36.44
C ASN A 882 5.43 -35.43 35.87
N THR A 883 6.04 -34.43 36.49
CA THR A 883 5.99 -33.03 36.08
C THR A 883 7.42 -32.56 35.85
N THR A 884 7.79 -32.29 34.60
CA THR A 884 9.12 -31.74 34.30
C THR A 884 9.10 -30.24 34.55
N PRO A 885 9.98 -29.69 35.40
CA PRO A 885 10.05 -28.24 35.60
C PRO A 885 10.48 -27.56 34.29
N CYS A 886 9.84 -26.42 33.98
CA CYS A 886 10.15 -25.55 32.83
C CYS A 886 11.49 -24.80 33.02
N ALA A 887 12.59 -25.54 33.25
CA ALA A 887 13.93 -24.98 33.45
C ALA A 887 14.49 -24.39 32.15
N PRO A 888 15.36 -23.36 32.22
CA PRO A 888 15.98 -22.75 31.05
C PRO A 888 16.87 -23.75 30.31
N VAL A 889 16.84 -23.69 28.98
CA VAL A 889 17.68 -24.51 28.11
C VAL A 889 18.95 -23.74 27.73
N ILE A 890 20.11 -24.35 27.98
CA ILE A 890 21.42 -23.89 27.51
C ILE A 890 21.97 -24.83 26.43
N VAL A 891 22.84 -24.32 25.58
CA VAL A 891 23.68 -25.11 24.67
C VAL A 891 25.12 -25.07 25.15
N VAL A 892 25.79 -26.20 25.12
CA VAL A 892 27.20 -26.32 25.46
C VAL A 892 28.03 -26.28 24.19
N ASN A 893 29.15 -25.57 24.24
CA ASN A 893 30.10 -25.51 23.15
C ASN A 893 30.76 -26.88 22.96
N PRO A 894 30.71 -27.47 21.74
CA PRO A 894 31.28 -28.78 21.49
C PRO A 894 32.79 -28.86 21.79
N ARG A 895 33.52 -27.73 21.73
CA ARG A 895 34.96 -27.67 22.08
C ARG A 895 35.23 -28.00 23.55
N PHE A 896 34.29 -27.67 24.43
CA PHE A 896 34.45 -27.84 25.87
C PHE A 896 33.63 -29.01 26.43
N ALA A 897 32.74 -29.61 25.64
CA ALA A 897 31.79 -30.63 26.08
C ALA A 897 32.43 -31.81 26.86
N ARG A 898 33.65 -32.23 26.50
CA ARG A 898 34.39 -33.32 27.18
C ARG A 898 34.92 -32.95 28.57
N ASN A 899 35.05 -31.65 28.85
CA ASN A 899 35.66 -31.11 30.07
C ASN A 899 34.63 -30.50 31.03
N ILE A 900 33.35 -30.49 30.66
CA ILE A 900 32.32 -29.90 31.51
C ILE A 900 32.01 -30.79 32.72
N THR A 901 31.92 -30.14 33.88
CA THR A 901 31.57 -30.75 35.16
C THR A 901 30.31 -30.11 35.73
N TRP A 902 29.72 -30.78 36.72
CA TRP A 902 28.68 -30.24 37.58
C TRP A 902 29.05 -30.51 39.04
N SER A 903 29.42 -29.46 39.78
CA SER A 903 29.91 -29.54 41.16
C SER A 903 31.07 -30.56 41.31
N GLY A 904 32.06 -30.47 40.42
CA GLY A 904 33.25 -31.33 40.38
C GLY A 904 33.05 -32.71 39.74
N ALA A 905 31.81 -33.15 39.48
CA ALA A 905 31.53 -34.41 38.81
C ALA A 905 31.49 -34.23 37.29
N ARG A 906 32.21 -35.06 36.53
CA ARG A 906 32.13 -35.05 35.06
C ARG A 906 30.71 -35.37 34.60
N ILE A 907 30.23 -34.58 33.65
CA ILE A 907 29.00 -34.87 32.94
C ILE A 907 29.27 -36.06 32.01
N LEU A 908 28.78 -37.26 32.38
CA LEU A 908 28.94 -38.46 31.56
C LEU A 908 28.08 -38.35 30.29
N LEU A 909 28.74 -38.01 29.19
CA LEU A 909 28.18 -38.05 27.85
C LEU A 909 28.21 -39.49 27.37
N ASP A 910 27.05 -40.13 27.36
CA ASP A 910 26.90 -41.50 26.86
C ASP A 910 27.06 -41.49 25.33
N GLN A 911 28.21 -41.96 24.84
CA GLN A 911 28.53 -42.06 23.42
C GLN A 911 27.97 -43.34 22.78
N SER A 912 26.77 -43.79 23.17
CA SER A 912 26.19 -45.01 22.61
C SER A 912 24.71 -44.88 22.25
N SER A 913 24.43 -44.53 20.99
CA SER A 913 23.24 -45.01 20.28
C SER A 913 23.37 -44.84 18.76
N ASP A 914 24.48 -45.32 18.20
CA ASP A 914 24.54 -45.73 16.80
C ASP A 914 24.87 -47.23 16.76
N SER A 915 23.84 -48.07 16.91
CA SER A 915 23.83 -49.46 16.41
C SER A 915 22.39 -49.99 16.36
N PRO A 916 22.01 -50.75 15.31
CA PRO A 916 20.63 -51.14 15.04
C PRO A 916 20.24 -52.36 15.86
N VAL A 917 19.13 -52.29 16.60
CA VAL A 917 18.57 -53.46 17.30
C VAL A 917 17.55 -54.15 16.41
N SER A 918 17.95 -55.31 15.89
CA SER A 918 17.10 -56.38 15.38
C SER A 918 16.37 -57.12 16.51
N GLY A 919 15.12 -57.54 16.30
CA GLY A 919 14.52 -58.68 17.02
C GLY A 919 13.14 -58.48 17.65
N SER A 920 12.11 -58.84 16.89
CA SER A 920 10.83 -59.50 17.25
C SER A 920 10.36 -59.59 18.72
N LEU A 921 9.09 -59.24 18.97
CA LEU A 921 8.03 -60.21 19.33
C LEU A 921 6.63 -59.59 19.34
N GLU A 922 5.67 -60.48 19.12
CA GLU A 922 4.28 -60.35 18.74
C GLU A 922 3.33 -59.72 19.78
N SER A 923 2.25 -59.10 19.29
CA SER A 923 0.88 -59.50 19.66
C SER A 923 -0.12 -58.84 18.72
N GLY A 924 -1.05 -59.66 18.21
CA GLY A 924 -2.01 -59.28 17.18
C GLY A 924 -3.27 -58.62 17.70
N ASN A 925 -3.96 -57.94 16.79
CA ASN A 925 -5.41 -58.02 16.68
C ASN A 925 -5.82 -57.65 15.26
N GLU A 926 -6.34 -58.66 14.54
CA GLU A 926 -6.92 -58.52 13.22
C GLU A 926 -8.39 -58.11 13.28
N GLN A 927 -8.83 -57.51 12.17
CA GLN A 927 -10.15 -57.54 11.50
C GLN A 927 -10.60 -56.12 11.12
N HIS A 928 -11.20 -55.85 9.96
CA HIS A 928 -11.25 -56.41 8.61
C HIS A 928 -12.03 -55.35 7.79
N HIS A 929 -11.66 -55.03 6.53
CA HIS A 929 -12.58 -54.68 5.42
C HIS A 929 -11.80 -54.25 4.13
N PRO A 930 -12.42 -54.35 2.92
CA PRO A 930 -11.83 -55.01 1.74
C PRO A 930 -11.29 -54.06 0.65
N PRO A 931 -10.58 -54.58 -0.38
CA PRO A 931 -9.94 -53.77 -1.41
C PRO A 931 -10.85 -53.48 -2.61
N THR A 932 -10.68 -52.30 -3.21
CA THR A 932 -11.25 -51.91 -4.52
C THR A 932 -10.13 -51.33 -5.42
N PRO A 933 -10.30 -51.26 -6.76
CA PRO A 933 -9.37 -51.79 -7.76
C PRO A 933 -8.44 -50.73 -8.38
N PRO A 934 -7.44 -51.12 -9.21
CA PRO A 934 -6.51 -50.17 -9.81
C PRO A 934 -7.15 -49.43 -10.99
N ARG A 935 -7.12 -48.10 -10.95
CA ARG A 935 -7.45 -47.23 -12.10
C ARG A 935 -6.17 -46.92 -12.89
N THR A 936 -6.11 -47.52 -14.08
CA THR A 936 -5.65 -46.94 -15.36
C THR A 936 -4.50 -45.94 -15.34
N LEU A 937 -3.35 -46.41 -15.83
CA LEU A 937 -2.24 -45.65 -16.40
C LEU A 937 -2.74 -44.73 -17.54
N HIS A 938 -2.51 -43.42 -17.41
CA HIS A 938 -2.34 -42.54 -18.57
C HIS A 938 -0.84 -42.46 -18.88
N THR A 939 -0.47 -42.97 -20.03
CA THR A 939 0.85 -42.84 -20.66
C THR A 939 1.08 -41.39 -21.08
N PRO A 940 2.13 -40.69 -20.65
CA PRO A 940 2.63 -39.53 -21.36
C PRO A 940 3.45 -40.01 -22.56
N LEU A 941 3.22 -39.38 -23.71
CA LEU A 941 3.99 -39.56 -24.92
C LEU A 941 5.48 -39.26 -24.65
N ASN A 942 6.33 -40.26 -24.82
CA ASN A 942 7.78 -40.09 -24.93
C ASN A 942 8.11 -39.27 -26.19
N TYR A 943 8.48 -38.00 -26.01
CA TYR A 943 9.26 -37.26 -27.01
C TYR A 943 10.73 -37.35 -26.62
N GLN A 944 11.44 -38.34 -27.15
CA GLN A 944 12.90 -38.32 -27.12
C GLN A 944 13.40 -37.32 -28.17
N ARG A 945 13.84 -36.14 -27.73
CA ARG A 945 14.80 -35.32 -28.50
C ARG A 945 16.06 -35.16 -27.64
N THR A 946 17.09 -35.91 -28.01
CA THR A 946 18.45 -35.79 -27.50
C THR A 946 19.15 -34.61 -28.17
N GLY A 947 18.77 -33.39 -27.80
CA GLY A 947 19.49 -32.16 -28.19
C GLY A 947 19.62 -31.26 -26.97
N SER A 948 20.77 -30.63 -26.79
CA SER A 948 20.96 -29.69 -25.67
C SER A 948 20.02 -28.49 -25.81
N LEU A 949 19.60 -27.87 -24.71
CA LEU A 949 18.79 -26.64 -24.72
C LEU A 949 19.45 -25.53 -25.56
N ALA A 950 20.79 -25.50 -25.61
CA ALA A 950 21.56 -24.62 -26.48
C ALA A 950 21.31 -24.89 -27.97
N GLU A 951 21.26 -26.17 -28.40
CA GLU A 951 20.91 -26.54 -29.77
C GLU A 951 19.45 -26.21 -30.12
N ALA A 952 18.55 -26.25 -29.14
CA ALA A 952 17.14 -25.88 -29.33
C ALA A 952 16.94 -24.35 -29.44
N MET A 953 17.79 -23.55 -28.80
CA MET A 953 17.72 -22.08 -28.81
C MET A 953 18.46 -21.43 -29.98
N GLN A 954 19.42 -22.14 -30.60
CA GLN A 954 20.20 -21.64 -31.73
C GLN A 954 19.34 -21.11 -32.91
N PRO A 955 18.25 -21.79 -33.35
CA PRO A 955 17.40 -21.27 -34.42
C PRO A 955 16.68 -19.96 -34.06
N LEU A 956 16.37 -19.75 -32.78
CA LEU A 956 15.75 -18.52 -32.31
C LEU A 956 16.73 -17.34 -32.38
N VAL A 957 17.98 -17.55 -31.95
CA VAL A 957 19.04 -16.53 -32.03
C VAL A 957 19.36 -16.17 -33.48
N GLU A 958 19.39 -17.16 -34.38
CA GLU A 958 19.56 -16.93 -35.81
C GLU A 958 18.39 -16.14 -36.42
N CYS A 959 17.15 -16.42 -36.00
CA CYS A 959 15.97 -15.66 -36.41
C CYS A 959 16.01 -14.21 -35.93
N LEU A 960 16.43 -13.98 -34.68
CA LEU A 960 16.60 -12.64 -34.11
C LEU A 960 17.71 -11.86 -34.82
N ARG A 961 18.86 -12.51 -35.12
CA ARG A 961 19.95 -11.90 -35.90
C ARG A 961 19.50 -11.54 -37.32
N ALA A 962 18.76 -12.41 -38.00
CA ALA A 962 18.19 -12.11 -39.32
C ALA A 962 17.18 -10.94 -39.29
N SER A 963 16.45 -10.80 -38.19
CA SER A 963 15.51 -9.68 -37.99
C SER A 963 16.26 -8.37 -37.69
N LEU A 964 17.34 -8.43 -36.90
CA LEU A 964 18.23 -7.29 -36.63
C LEU A 964 18.92 -6.80 -37.91
N ILE A 965 19.41 -7.71 -38.76
CA ILE A 965 20.02 -7.37 -40.05
C ILE A 965 19.01 -6.62 -40.93
N ARG A 966 17.78 -7.14 -41.07
CA ARG A 966 16.71 -6.46 -41.83
C ARG A 966 16.39 -5.08 -41.28
N CYS A 967 16.28 -4.93 -39.96
CA CYS A 967 16.05 -3.61 -39.35
C CYS A 967 17.19 -2.63 -39.62
N ARG A 968 18.46 -3.08 -39.62
CA ARG A 968 19.62 -2.24 -39.95
C ARG A 968 19.65 -1.84 -41.42
N GLU A 969 19.27 -2.74 -42.33
CA GLU A 969 19.13 -2.43 -43.75
C GLU A 969 18.02 -1.40 -43.99
N GLU A 970 16.85 -1.58 -43.36
CA GLU A 970 15.73 -0.62 -43.43
C GLU A 970 16.11 0.74 -42.83
N LEU A 971 16.80 0.75 -41.69
CA LEU A 971 17.31 1.99 -41.07
C LEU A 971 18.31 2.70 -41.99
N SER A 972 19.23 1.97 -42.63
CA SER A 972 20.18 2.55 -43.58
C SER A 972 19.50 3.18 -44.80
N VAL A 973 18.41 2.56 -45.29
CA VAL A 973 17.58 3.13 -46.37
C VAL A 973 16.89 4.41 -45.91
N LEU A 974 16.31 4.42 -44.70
CA LEU A 974 15.65 5.59 -44.13
C LEU A 974 16.62 6.74 -43.84
N GLU A 975 17.80 6.46 -43.31
CA GLU A 975 18.86 7.47 -43.11
C GLU A 975 19.36 8.05 -44.44
N THR A 976 19.47 7.22 -45.48
CA THR A 976 19.83 7.67 -46.82
C THR A 976 18.73 8.55 -47.42
N ALA A 977 17.46 8.20 -47.20
CA ALA A 977 16.31 8.99 -47.60
C ALA A 977 16.26 10.34 -46.85
N ALA A 978 16.52 10.33 -45.54
CA ALA A 978 16.60 11.54 -44.71
C ALA A 978 17.71 12.49 -45.19
N LYS A 979 18.90 11.95 -45.50
CA LYS A 979 20.02 12.72 -46.07
C LYS A 979 19.72 13.25 -47.47
N ALA A 980 18.96 12.51 -48.27
CA ALA A 980 18.54 12.96 -49.60
C ALA A 980 17.51 14.10 -49.54
N THR A 981 16.67 14.15 -48.50
CA THR A 981 15.71 15.25 -48.27
C THR A 981 16.34 16.56 -47.77
N GLU A 982 17.59 16.54 -47.30
CA GLU A 982 18.34 17.75 -46.90
C GLU A 982 18.98 18.50 -48.08
N ALA A 983 19.02 17.91 -49.29
CA ALA A 983 19.48 18.60 -50.48
C ALA A 983 18.34 19.40 -51.15
N PRO A 984 18.51 20.70 -51.45
CA PRO A 984 17.46 21.52 -52.05
C PRO A 984 17.27 21.13 -53.53
N HIS A 985 16.37 20.19 -53.82
CA HIS A 985 16.03 19.80 -55.19
C HIS A 985 14.55 20.06 -55.50
N PRO A 986 14.18 20.68 -56.65
CA PRO A 986 12.85 21.29 -56.81
C PRO A 986 11.69 20.33 -57.17
N ILE A 987 11.84 19.00 -57.04
CA ILE A 987 10.94 18.04 -57.74
C ILE A 987 10.21 17.04 -56.82
N TRP A 988 10.36 17.09 -55.50
CA TRP A 988 9.64 16.14 -54.63
C TRP A 988 8.29 16.70 -54.17
N ASN A 989 7.27 16.44 -55.00
CA ASN A 989 5.87 16.76 -54.75
C ASN A 989 5.10 15.48 -54.35
N CYS A 990 5.55 14.82 -53.29
CA CYS A 990 4.90 13.66 -52.68
C CYS A 990 4.84 13.88 -51.16
N GLY A 991 3.61 13.89 -50.60
CA GLY A 991 3.25 14.43 -49.29
C GLY A 991 3.73 13.70 -48.04
N THR A 992 4.98 13.25 -47.98
CA THR A 992 5.64 12.77 -46.76
C THR A 992 6.41 13.92 -46.11
N SER A 993 5.99 14.36 -44.92
CA SER A 993 6.68 15.43 -44.17
C SER A 993 8.02 14.94 -43.63
N LEU A 994 8.99 15.85 -43.45
CA LEU A 994 10.29 15.56 -42.83
C LEU A 994 10.12 14.87 -41.46
N ASP A 995 9.09 15.29 -40.70
CA ASP A 995 8.72 14.71 -39.41
C ASP A 995 8.30 13.24 -39.50
N SER A 996 7.68 12.83 -40.62
CA SER A 996 7.29 11.42 -40.85
C SER A 996 8.50 10.53 -41.08
N VAL A 997 9.53 11.06 -41.78
CA VAL A 997 10.79 10.35 -42.01
C VAL A 997 11.60 10.28 -40.72
N ALA A 998 11.69 11.37 -39.97
CA ALA A 998 12.36 11.40 -38.66
C ALA A 998 11.73 10.42 -37.65
N HIS A 999 10.40 10.37 -37.60
CA HIS A 999 9.68 9.40 -36.77
C HIS A 999 9.93 7.95 -37.20
N ALA A 1000 9.98 7.67 -38.51
CA ALA A 1000 10.29 6.34 -39.03
C ALA A 1000 11.72 5.89 -38.71
N VAL A 1001 12.70 6.81 -38.76
CA VAL A 1001 14.09 6.56 -38.35
C VAL A 1001 14.15 6.21 -36.86
N TRP A 1002 13.53 7.04 -36.01
CA TRP A 1002 13.50 6.83 -34.55
C TRP A 1002 12.87 5.48 -34.15
N GLU A 1003 11.74 5.10 -34.77
CA GLU A 1003 11.07 3.83 -34.48
C GLU A 1003 11.92 2.62 -34.94
N MET A 1004 12.72 2.77 -36.01
CA MET A 1004 13.65 1.73 -36.45
C MET A 1004 14.87 1.60 -35.54
N GLU A 1005 15.45 2.70 -35.04
CA GLU A 1005 16.52 2.67 -34.05
C GLU A 1005 16.08 1.92 -32.78
N ARG A 1006 14.85 2.18 -32.32
CA ARG A 1006 14.25 1.48 -31.17
C ARG A 1006 14.13 -0.03 -31.41
N ARG A 1007 13.71 -0.46 -32.61
CA ARG A 1007 13.65 -1.89 -32.97
C ARG A 1007 15.03 -2.55 -33.01
N VAL A 1008 16.05 -1.83 -33.51
CA VAL A 1008 17.45 -2.29 -33.50
C VAL A 1008 17.94 -2.51 -32.07
N VAL A 1009 17.66 -1.58 -31.15
CA VAL A 1009 17.98 -1.74 -29.72
C VAL A 1009 17.26 -2.95 -29.12
N PHE A 1010 15.95 -3.10 -29.38
CA PHE A 1010 15.16 -4.22 -28.88
C PHE A 1010 15.74 -5.58 -29.31
N PHE A 1011 15.98 -5.80 -30.61
CA PHE A 1011 16.53 -7.06 -31.10
C PHE A 1011 17.95 -7.32 -30.60
N THR A 1012 18.79 -6.29 -30.47
CA THR A 1012 20.14 -6.42 -29.90
C THR A 1012 20.08 -6.91 -28.45
N THR A 1013 19.20 -6.34 -27.63
CA THR A 1013 19.01 -6.75 -26.23
C THR A 1013 18.50 -8.18 -26.12
N GLN A 1014 17.54 -8.59 -26.96
CA GLN A 1014 17.02 -9.97 -26.95
C GLN A 1014 18.10 -10.99 -27.33
N ILE A 1015 18.95 -10.67 -28.32
CA ILE A 1015 20.09 -11.51 -28.68
C ILE A 1015 21.06 -11.65 -27.50
N MET A 1016 21.41 -10.54 -26.83
CA MET A 1016 22.32 -10.57 -25.67
C MET A 1016 21.76 -11.40 -24.51
N VAL A 1017 20.44 -11.34 -24.25
CA VAL A 1017 19.79 -12.15 -23.22
C VAL A 1017 19.84 -13.64 -23.58
N CYS A 1018 19.48 -14.00 -24.81
CA CYS A 1018 19.53 -15.39 -25.26
C CYS A 1018 20.96 -15.95 -25.23
N GLU A 1019 21.95 -15.17 -25.67
CA GLU A 1019 23.37 -15.58 -25.63
C GLU A 1019 23.91 -15.68 -24.21
N GLY A 1020 23.53 -14.76 -23.32
CA GLY A 1020 23.88 -14.82 -21.89
C GLY A 1020 23.27 -16.04 -21.19
N PHE A 1021 22.02 -16.38 -21.51
CA PHE A 1021 21.35 -17.57 -21.00
C PHE A 1021 22.01 -18.85 -21.52
N MET A 1022 22.31 -18.93 -22.83
CA MET A 1022 23.05 -20.07 -23.39
C MET A 1022 24.43 -20.23 -22.75
N ALA A 1023 25.14 -19.14 -22.48
CA ALA A 1023 26.44 -19.18 -21.80
C ALA A 1023 26.34 -19.68 -20.35
N GLN A 1024 25.28 -19.31 -19.62
CA GLN A 1024 25.04 -19.83 -18.25
C GLN A 1024 24.67 -21.32 -18.23
N VAL A 1025 23.90 -21.78 -19.22
CA VAL A 1025 23.49 -23.19 -19.32
C VAL A 1025 24.66 -24.08 -19.73
N VAL A 1026 25.55 -23.61 -20.60
CA VAL A 1026 26.76 -24.36 -21.02
C VAL A 1026 27.85 -24.37 -19.92
N GLY A 1027 27.84 -23.41 -19.00
CA GLY A 1027 28.83 -23.32 -17.90
C GLY A 1027 28.55 -24.21 -16.67
N ASN A 1028 27.39 -24.87 -16.59
CA ASN A 1028 26.99 -25.71 -15.46
C ASN A 1028 26.86 -27.19 -15.89
N ASP A 1029 27.92 -27.98 -15.74
CA ASP A 1029 27.93 -29.44 -15.97
C ASP A 1029 27.17 -30.26 -14.89
N GLY A 1030 26.10 -29.71 -14.31
CA GLY A 1030 25.23 -30.39 -13.34
C GLY A 1030 23.84 -30.69 -13.91
N PRO A 1031 23.19 -31.82 -13.52
CA PRO A 1031 21.85 -32.14 -14.03
C PRO A 1031 20.85 -31.08 -13.60
N VAL A 1032 20.24 -30.41 -14.59
CA VAL A 1032 19.15 -29.43 -14.38
C VAL A 1032 17.89 -30.19 -13.97
N ALA A 1033 17.23 -29.73 -12.91
CA ALA A 1033 16.00 -30.33 -12.41
C ALA A 1033 14.84 -30.16 -13.41
N PRO A 1034 13.88 -31.10 -13.50
CA PRO A 1034 12.82 -31.11 -14.52
C PRO A 1034 11.83 -29.94 -14.44
N GLU A 1035 11.87 -29.16 -13.36
CA GLU A 1035 10.96 -28.02 -13.15
C GLU A 1035 11.39 -26.75 -13.90
N ASN A 1036 12.56 -26.77 -14.54
CA ASN A 1036 13.13 -25.66 -15.33
C ASN A 1036 13.22 -25.92 -16.84
N GLU A 1037 12.74 -27.07 -17.33
CA GLU A 1037 12.41 -27.28 -18.76
C GLU A 1037 10.99 -26.78 -19.06
#